data_AF-A0A954KHC1-F1
#
_entry.id   AF-A0A954KHC1-F1
#
_cell.length_a   1.000
_cell.length_b   1.000
_cell.length_c   1.000
_cell.angle_alpha   90.00
_cell.angle_beta   90.00
_cell.angle_gamma   90.00
#
_symmetry.space_group_name_H-M   'P 1'
#
loop_
_entity.id
_entity.type
_entity.pdbx_description
1 polymer ?
#
loop_
_entity_poly.entity_id
_entity_poly.type
_entity_poly.pdbx_seq_one_letter_code
_entity_poly.pdbx_strand_id
1 'polypeptide(L)'
;VMSLSGFGTAPFSVKFLDEGLSETIRSYFLWATVIGVSLALIGLVIAWRYSTTLAIAGLLGLGLGGGAALQSLVSDQQTWEWTQQHSGDETENSERRPTTLRFQLVDNIEGADLWINGVHLGKTPYETTDIELLAKVEPWEHEARREAEKMGGDERVTYKTPQGSELTPWGWCPLHLHGVPNSSSMYYRVELNGVSGYSHVSSQESVGPSNSPDWVRLITLDTVFPAWETSIEELLDRARMNNYEVDAEWWDAFESHGSFATQRLNNALRDEPQLRQILMQRAERTVQLDSVTDAASAWRVLMEIEVQVSQAHEYHSESDLGLAVDYLVPFLDPEQLVSYAIASMRRMPRADGLSTMYTTTGFGTYGTTERGEEVGAWPIAHAIWRLDQQLDAAAGPASIQGEPHGSLEAWIDPTTDNLVERRITPELIKLSRANANAMRYAGILGGSAYERFVVRHNWRKPATDPFDGNVRIGHSEVYMNGWFHKLVLLDSPLGAEFRRQQKDKLLDIARDAFDENSIMVGSMPDGVEYLFLDAGASIAPQSSHGGNTSSLAMQFWPKFDGMMHAVPEHSRQEALRESWTYLARMWPDSTVEMFAKSFAEAAEGADYIYVPNFPDDFPASEQFKILSGVIESNEKRVSKLADDPEEQRYDGPKHQAMRGLGQLKERRFELPCAESAELLVAEMTADPKHSWRGRLQWFLNYDRQHDDLLRLITNNGGAELQKLIIPALENHPIPSRRELLRKLALHEEIQNIDASLEDSVVGDARAAEARLEALEAKPLAEMRRTELVAPQSDEGQSEDADGNAVSGE
;
A
#
# COMPACT_ATOMS: atom_id res chain seq x y z
N VAL A 1 10.56 -14.81 -68.33
CA VAL A 1 11.77 -15.66 -68.20
C VAL A 1 12.06 -15.80 -66.72
N MET A 2 11.85 -17.02 -66.16
CA MET A 2 12.11 -17.51 -64.78
C MET A 2 11.51 -16.70 -63.61
N SER A 3 10.26 -16.97 -63.17
CA SER A 3 9.82 -17.93 -62.13
C SER A 3 10.32 -17.67 -60.70
N LEU A 4 9.47 -17.02 -59.89
CA LEU A 4 9.40 -17.21 -58.44
C LEU A 4 7.92 -17.33 -58.08
N SER A 5 7.42 -18.56 -58.17
CA SER A 5 6.14 -19.01 -57.63
C SER A 5 6.37 -19.46 -56.19
N GLY A 6 5.82 -18.77 -55.20
CA GLY A 6 5.97 -19.19 -53.80
C GLY A 6 5.53 -18.18 -52.75
N PHE A 7 4.42 -17.45 -52.94
CA PHE A 7 3.68 -16.85 -51.83
C PHE A 7 2.19 -17.01 -52.14
N GLY A 8 1.51 -17.81 -51.32
CA GLY A 8 0.07 -18.00 -51.40
C GLY A 8 -0.64 -16.73 -51.00
N THR A 9 -1.25 -16.04 -51.96
CA THR A 9 -2.25 -15.03 -51.69
C THR A 9 -3.57 -15.75 -51.40
N ALA A 10 -3.99 -15.76 -50.14
CA ALA A 10 -5.37 -16.04 -49.79
C ALA A 10 -6.25 -14.96 -50.46
N PRO A 11 -7.33 -15.31 -51.18
CA PRO A 11 -8.25 -14.30 -51.67
C PRO A 11 -8.99 -13.71 -50.47
N PHE A 12 -8.76 -12.42 -50.18
CA PHE A 12 -9.64 -11.62 -49.32
C PHE A 12 -11.03 -11.64 -49.94
N SER A 13 -11.89 -12.52 -49.43
CA SER A 13 -13.30 -12.56 -49.80
C SER A 13 -14.00 -11.43 -49.05
N VAL A 14 -14.44 -10.41 -49.77
CA VAL A 14 -15.33 -9.32 -49.31
C VAL A 14 -16.75 -9.86 -49.08
N LYS A 15 -16.88 -10.94 -48.30
CA LYS A 15 -18.19 -11.44 -47.81
C LYS A 15 -18.54 -10.90 -46.44
N PHE A 16 -17.58 -10.30 -45.72
CA PHE A 16 -17.78 -9.85 -44.34
C PHE A 16 -18.58 -8.54 -44.22
N LEU A 17 -18.84 -7.83 -45.33
CA LEU A 17 -19.56 -6.56 -45.31
C LEU A 17 -21.06 -6.70 -45.61
N ASP A 18 -21.56 -7.90 -45.95
CA ASP A 18 -22.87 -7.99 -46.61
C ASP A 18 -24.09 -8.14 -45.68
N GLU A 19 -23.93 -8.45 -44.38
CA GLU A 19 -25.07 -8.87 -43.55
C GLU A 19 -25.40 -8.00 -42.30
N GLY A 20 -24.80 -6.83 -42.08
CA GLY A 20 -25.15 -6.03 -40.89
C GLY A 20 -24.93 -4.52 -40.90
N LEU A 21 -24.25 -3.96 -41.90
CA LEU A 21 -23.93 -2.52 -41.94
C LEU A 21 -24.93 -1.74 -42.78
N SER A 22 -25.38 -0.59 -42.26
CA SER A 22 -26.24 0.33 -43.01
C SER A 22 -25.57 0.81 -44.30
N GLU A 23 -26.37 1.07 -45.33
CA GLU A 23 -25.90 1.46 -46.66
C GLU A 23 -25.03 2.72 -46.62
N THR A 24 -25.34 3.63 -45.69
CA THR A 24 -24.57 4.85 -45.40
C THR A 24 -23.17 4.53 -44.90
N ILE A 25 -23.02 3.55 -44.00
CA ILE A 25 -21.72 3.18 -43.42
C ILE A 25 -20.85 2.44 -44.46
N ARG A 26 -21.45 1.58 -45.29
CA ARG A 26 -20.72 0.99 -46.43
C ARG A 26 -20.18 2.07 -47.36
N SER A 27 -20.98 3.11 -47.61
CA SER A 27 -20.56 4.25 -48.44
C SER A 27 -19.39 5.01 -47.81
N TYR A 28 -19.46 5.35 -46.52
CA TYR A 28 -18.36 6.03 -45.82
C TYR A 28 -17.10 5.17 -45.76
N PHE A 29 -17.22 3.87 -45.50
CA PHE A 29 -16.10 2.94 -45.48
C PHE A 29 -15.44 2.82 -46.86
N LEU A 30 -16.25 2.73 -47.92
CA LEU A 30 -15.76 2.71 -49.30
C LEU A 30 -15.00 4.01 -49.62
N TRP A 31 -15.56 5.18 -49.27
CA TRP A 31 -14.92 6.46 -49.52
C TRP A 31 -13.65 6.68 -48.69
N ALA A 32 -13.64 6.30 -47.41
CA ALA A 32 -12.45 6.37 -46.57
C ALA A 32 -11.33 5.46 -47.11
N THR A 33 -11.68 4.25 -47.57
CA THR A 33 -10.72 3.32 -48.20
C THR A 33 -10.19 3.90 -49.50
N VAL A 34 -11.04 4.45 -50.36
CA VAL A 34 -10.64 5.08 -51.62
C VAL A 34 -9.72 6.28 -51.39
N ILE A 35 -10.03 7.13 -50.41
CA ILE A 35 -9.21 8.30 -50.04
C ILE A 35 -7.87 7.84 -49.46
N GLY A 36 -7.87 6.89 -48.53
CA GLY A 36 -6.65 6.34 -47.92
C GLY A 36 -5.73 5.70 -48.95
N VAL A 37 -6.28 4.88 -49.86
CA VAL A 37 -5.51 4.27 -50.96
C VAL A 37 -5.00 5.35 -51.93
N SER A 38 -5.79 6.37 -52.24
CA SER A 38 -5.37 7.47 -53.12
C SER A 38 -4.23 8.29 -52.51
N LEU A 39 -4.32 8.63 -51.22
CA LEU A 39 -3.26 9.35 -50.50
C LEU A 39 -2.00 8.50 -50.37
N ALA A 40 -2.13 7.19 -50.11
CA ALA A 40 -1.00 6.27 -50.08
C ALA A 40 -0.32 6.16 -51.46
N LEU A 41 -1.09 6.08 -52.55
CA LEU A 41 -0.55 6.06 -53.92
C LEU A 41 0.15 7.38 -54.28
N ILE A 42 -0.43 8.53 -53.90
CA ILE A 42 0.21 9.84 -54.08
C ILE A 42 1.52 9.93 -53.28
N GLY A 43 1.51 9.51 -52.02
CA GLY A 43 2.69 9.41 -51.17
C GLY A 43 3.75 8.48 -51.77
N LEU A 44 3.33 7.36 -52.39
CA LEU A 44 4.22 6.42 -53.05
C LEU A 44 4.88 7.02 -54.29
N VAL A 45 4.13 7.75 -55.11
CA VAL A 45 4.66 8.43 -56.31
C VAL A 45 5.64 9.54 -55.92
N ILE A 46 5.34 10.29 -54.85
CA ILE A 46 6.24 11.31 -54.31
C ILE A 46 7.50 10.65 -53.75
N ALA A 47 7.37 9.62 -52.90
CA ALA A 47 8.51 8.93 -52.30
C ALA A 47 9.39 8.22 -53.35
N TRP A 48 8.80 7.61 -54.38
CA TRP A 48 9.53 6.93 -55.46
C TRP A 48 10.40 7.88 -56.28
N ARG A 49 10.05 9.18 -56.33
CA ARG A 49 10.84 10.22 -56.99
C ARG A 49 12.08 10.66 -56.19
N TYR A 50 12.13 10.36 -54.89
CA TYR A 50 13.20 10.80 -53.98
C TYR A 50 14.01 9.65 -53.37
N SER A 51 13.43 8.47 -53.07
CA SER A 51 14.12 7.26 -52.61
C SER A 51 13.18 6.05 -52.49
N THR A 52 13.57 4.89 -53.03
CA THR A 52 12.84 3.62 -52.89
C THR A 52 12.73 3.12 -51.44
N THR A 53 13.66 3.48 -50.56
CA THR A 53 13.66 3.04 -49.16
C THR A 53 12.61 3.80 -48.33
N LEU A 54 12.41 5.09 -48.62
CA LEU A 54 11.36 5.91 -48.00
C LEU A 54 9.96 5.47 -48.44
N ALA A 55 9.81 4.97 -49.67
CA ALA A 55 8.54 4.45 -50.16
C ALA A 55 8.10 3.17 -49.43
N ILE A 56 9.05 2.28 -49.10
CA ILE A 56 8.76 1.04 -48.35
C ILE A 56 8.46 1.36 -46.88
N ALA A 57 9.21 2.27 -46.25
CA ALA A 57 8.94 2.70 -44.89
C ALA A 57 7.59 3.43 -44.76
N GLY A 58 7.24 4.27 -45.74
CA GLY A 58 5.93 4.94 -45.81
C GLY A 58 4.76 3.98 -46.00
N LEU A 59 4.92 2.94 -46.82
CA LEU A 59 3.91 1.88 -47.00
C LEU A 59 3.65 1.11 -45.70
N LEU A 60 4.71 0.74 -44.97
CA LEU A 60 4.58 0.00 -43.72
C LEU A 60 4.01 0.87 -42.60
N GLY A 61 4.43 2.13 -42.50
CA GLY A 61 3.91 3.09 -41.52
C GLY A 61 2.43 3.42 -41.73
N LEU A 62 2.01 3.66 -42.98
CA LEU A 62 0.60 3.94 -43.30
C LEU A 62 -0.28 2.70 -43.20
N GLY A 63 0.23 1.52 -43.55
CA GLY A 63 -0.51 0.26 -43.43
C GLY A 63 -0.79 -0.13 -41.97
N LEU A 64 0.21 0.02 -41.10
CA LEU A 64 0.08 -0.32 -39.68
C LEU A 64 -0.62 0.78 -38.87
N GLY A 65 -0.29 2.06 -39.11
CA GLY A 65 -0.94 3.18 -38.44
C GLY A 65 -2.40 3.36 -38.83
N GLY A 66 -2.73 3.15 -40.11
CA GLY A 66 -4.12 3.16 -40.59
C GLY A 66 -4.95 2.01 -40.01
N GLY A 67 -4.37 0.81 -39.89
CA GLY A 67 -5.01 -0.34 -39.28
C GLY A 67 -5.29 -0.15 -37.79
N ALA A 68 -4.33 0.38 -37.03
CA ALA A 68 -4.49 0.64 -35.59
C ALA A 68 -5.51 1.76 -35.33
N ALA A 69 -5.49 2.85 -36.10
CA ALA A 69 -6.47 3.93 -35.98
C ALA A 69 -7.89 3.46 -36.36
N LEU A 70 -8.02 2.62 -37.39
CA LEU A 70 -9.30 1.98 -37.74
C LEU A 70 -9.77 1.02 -36.66
N GLN A 71 -8.88 0.24 -36.05
CA GLN A 71 -9.25 -0.68 -34.98
C GLN A 71 -9.65 0.07 -33.70
N SER A 72 -8.99 1.18 -33.38
CA SER A 72 -9.41 2.09 -32.31
C SER A 72 -10.78 2.71 -32.60
N LEU A 73 -10.99 3.26 -33.80
CA LEU A 73 -12.28 3.84 -34.19
C LEU A 73 -13.41 2.81 -34.19
N VAL A 74 -13.15 1.59 -34.66
CA VAL A 74 -14.13 0.49 -34.61
C VAL A 74 -14.39 0.06 -33.17
N SER A 75 -13.38 0.00 -32.31
CA SER A 75 -13.54 -0.32 -30.89
C SER A 75 -14.33 0.76 -30.15
N ASP A 76 -13.96 2.02 -30.31
CA ASP A 76 -14.63 3.17 -29.68
C ASP A 76 -16.07 3.29 -30.18
N GLN A 77 -16.31 3.02 -31.47
CA GLN A 77 -17.64 3.08 -32.04
C GLN A 77 -18.48 1.84 -31.72
N GLN A 78 -17.90 0.63 -31.61
CA GLN A 78 -18.60 -0.53 -31.06
C GLN A 78 -18.97 -0.31 -29.60
N THR A 79 -18.09 0.35 -28.84
CA THR A 79 -18.38 0.73 -27.45
C THR A 79 -19.50 1.77 -27.44
N TRP A 80 -19.44 2.81 -28.29
CA TRP A 80 -20.48 3.84 -28.38
C TRP A 80 -21.82 3.31 -28.88
N GLU A 81 -21.84 2.42 -29.88
CA GLU A 81 -23.03 1.75 -30.40
C GLU A 81 -23.58 0.77 -29.37
N TRP A 82 -22.74 0.04 -28.63
CA TRP A 82 -23.18 -0.77 -27.49
C TRP A 82 -23.81 0.12 -26.42
N THR A 83 -23.18 1.24 -26.06
CA THR A 83 -23.74 2.19 -25.10
C THR A 83 -25.05 2.80 -25.63
N GLN A 84 -25.16 3.22 -26.89
CA GLN A 84 -26.38 3.78 -27.48
C GLN A 84 -27.51 2.75 -27.62
N GLN A 85 -27.18 1.53 -28.04
CA GLN A 85 -28.13 0.42 -28.19
C GLN A 85 -28.62 -0.12 -26.84
N HIS A 86 -27.87 0.13 -25.76
CA HIS A 86 -28.27 -0.24 -24.39
C HIS A 86 -28.69 0.96 -23.51
N SER A 87 -28.47 2.21 -23.95
CA SER A 87 -28.91 3.43 -23.25
C SER A 87 -30.16 4.06 -23.86
N GLY A 88 -30.50 3.70 -25.11
CA GLY A 88 -31.61 4.29 -25.86
C GLY A 88 -32.87 3.43 -25.95
N ASP A 89 -32.79 2.14 -25.61
CA ASP A 89 -33.87 1.15 -25.75
C ASP A 89 -34.43 0.67 -24.39
N GLU A 90 -34.41 1.54 -23.37
CA GLU A 90 -35.27 1.40 -22.18
C GLU A 90 -36.74 1.70 -22.51
N THR A 91 -37.25 1.26 -23.67
CA THR A 91 -38.68 1.07 -23.87
C THR A 91 -39.09 -0.19 -23.12
N GLU A 92 -39.38 -0.04 -21.83
CA GLU A 92 -40.38 -0.70 -20.96
C GLU A 92 -40.75 -2.20 -21.12
N ASN A 93 -40.16 -2.98 -22.05
CA ASN A 93 -40.64 -4.31 -22.42
C ASN A 93 -39.59 -5.28 -23.00
N SER A 94 -38.30 -4.92 -23.11
CA SER A 94 -37.27 -5.95 -23.29
C SER A 94 -37.03 -6.64 -21.95
N GLU A 95 -37.29 -7.95 -21.87
CA GLU A 95 -37.04 -8.78 -20.68
C GLU A 95 -35.65 -8.49 -20.12
N ARG A 96 -35.59 -7.68 -19.06
CA ARG A 96 -34.35 -7.31 -18.40
C ARG A 96 -33.69 -8.60 -17.89
N ARG A 97 -32.46 -8.86 -18.32
CA ARG A 97 -31.72 -10.00 -17.79
C ARG A 97 -31.43 -9.78 -16.31
N PRO A 98 -31.69 -10.77 -15.43
CA PRO A 98 -31.36 -10.65 -14.02
C PRO A 98 -29.86 -10.43 -13.86
N THR A 99 -29.50 -9.41 -13.08
CA THR A 99 -28.13 -9.13 -12.68
C THR A 99 -27.89 -9.75 -11.31
N THR A 100 -26.87 -10.61 -11.18
CA THR A 100 -26.48 -11.17 -9.88
C THR A 100 -25.88 -10.08 -9.01
N LEU A 101 -26.40 -9.94 -7.80
CA LEU A 101 -25.94 -9.03 -6.75
C LEU A 101 -25.34 -9.88 -5.63
N ARG A 102 -24.11 -9.54 -5.20
CA ARG A 102 -23.48 -10.12 -4.02
C ARG A 102 -23.28 -9.03 -2.97
N PHE A 103 -23.96 -9.14 -1.86
CA PHE A 103 -23.79 -8.26 -0.70
C PHE A 103 -22.75 -8.86 0.25
N GLN A 104 -21.73 -8.10 0.59
CA GLN A 104 -20.73 -8.48 1.58
C GLN A 104 -20.34 -7.28 2.42
N LEU A 105 -19.77 -7.48 3.61
CA LEU A 105 -19.23 -6.38 4.40
C LEU A 105 -17.84 -5.97 3.86
N VAL A 106 -17.39 -4.71 4.05
CA VAL A 106 -16.03 -4.21 3.67
C VAL A 106 -14.92 -5.14 4.16
N ASP A 107 -15.19 -5.80 5.27
CA ASP A 107 -14.26 -6.60 6.04
C ASP A 107 -14.41 -8.11 5.76
N ASN A 108 -15.20 -8.50 4.75
CA ASN A 108 -15.59 -9.88 4.46
C ASN A 108 -16.12 -10.63 5.70
N ILE A 109 -16.78 -9.91 6.61
CA ILE A 109 -17.41 -10.52 7.77
C ILE A 109 -18.60 -11.35 7.31
N GLU A 110 -18.52 -12.65 7.57
CA GLU A 110 -19.58 -13.61 7.25
C GLU A 110 -20.61 -13.71 8.38
N GLY A 111 -21.83 -14.13 8.03
CA GLY A 111 -22.89 -14.46 8.96
C GLY A 111 -23.73 -13.28 9.45
N ALA A 112 -23.54 -12.06 8.94
CA ALA A 112 -24.31 -10.89 9.36
C ALA A 112 -25.68 -10.85 8.67
N ASP A 113 -26.74 -10.72 9.45
CA ASP A 113 -28.11 -10.56 8.99
C ASP A 113 -28.27 -9.26 8.19
N LEU A 114 -28.57 -9.41 6.90
CA LEU A 114 -28.80 -8.31 5.99
C LEU A 114 -30.29 -7.99 5.94
N TRP A 115 -30.61 -6.74 6.26
CA TRP A 115 -31.95 -6.19 6.14
C TRP A 115 -31.98 -5.11 5.07
N ILE A 116 -32.99 -5.12 4.20
CA ILE A 116 -33.23 -4.02 3.24
C ILE A 116 -34.70 -3.61 3.33
N ASN A 117 -34.94 -2.31 3.58
CA ASN A 117 -36.27 -1.73 3.79
C ASN A 117 -37.14 -2.51 4.81
N GLY A 118 -36.52 -3.03 5.87
CA GLY A 118 -37.20 -3.83 6.90
C GLY A 118 -37.38 -5.32 6.58
N VAL A 119 -36.97 -5.78 5.39
CA VAL A 119 -37.03 -7.19 4.99
C VAL A 119 -35.69 -7.87 5.27
N HIS A 120 -35.72 -8.95 6.06
CA HIS A 120 -34.55 -9.82 6.26
C HIS A 120 -34.30 -10.66 5.01
N LEU A 121 -33.13 -10.50 4.39
CA LEU A 121 -32.79 -11.18 3.14
C LEU A 121 -32.01 -12.48 3.37
N GLY A 122 -31.21 -12.54 4.42
CA GLY A 122 -30.30 -13.64 4.72
C GLY A 122 -29.05 -13.15 5.43
N LYS A 123 -27.96 -13.92 5.34
CA LYS A 123 -26.68 -13.61 5.98
C LYS A 123 -25.61 -13.26 4.95
N THR A 124 -24.69 -12.36 5.29
CA THR A 124 -23.53 -12.03 4.45
C THR A 124 -22.50 -13.17 4.39
N PRO A 125 -21.76 -13.35 3.28
CA PRO A 125 -22.07 -12.81 1.96
C PRO A 125 -23.42 -13.36 1.46
N TYR A 126 -24.28 -12.47 0.95
CA TYR A 126 -25.61 -12.81 0.46
C TYR A 126 -25.69 -12.61 -1.05
N GLU A 127 -26.16 -13.62 -1.78
CA GLU A 127 -26.35 -13.54 -3.23
C GLU A 127 -27.83 -13.58 -3.60
N THR A 128 -28.22 -12.72 -4.54
CA THR A 128 -29.58 -12.65 -5.12
C THR A 128 -29.48 -12.05 -6.51
N THR A 129 -30.57 -12.04 -7.27
CA THR A 129 -30.66 -11.18 -8.48
C THR A 129 -31.34 -9.85 -8.17
N ASP A 130 -31.12 -8.82 -8.99
CA ASP A 130 -31.81 -7.54 -8.91
C ASP A 130 -33.34 -7.67 -9.02
N ILE A 131 -33.82 -8.57 -9.88
CA ILE A 131 -35.24 -8.89 -10.04
C ILE A 131 -35.81 -9.53 -8.76
N GLU A 132 -35.13 -10.54 -8.21
CA GLU A 132 -35.56 -11.20 -6.97
C GLU A 132 -35.53 -10.25 -5.78
N LEU A 133 -34.54 -9.36 -5.72
CA LEU A 133 -34.45 -8.34 -4.69
C LEU A 133 -35.66 -7.40 -4.76
N LEU A 134 -35.97 -6.86 -5.95
CA LEU A 134 -37.11 -5.96 -6.15
C LEU A 134 -38.46 -6.66 -5.92
N ALA A 135 -38.54 -7.96 -6.15
CA ALA A 135 -39.74 -8.74 -5.87
C ALA A 135 -39.95 -8.99 -4.37
N LYS A 136 -38.87 -9.06 -3.58
CA LYS A 136 -38.91 -9.29 -2.13
C LYS A 136 -38.98 -8.00 -1.31
N VAL A 137 -38.39 -6.92 -1.82
CA VAL A 137 -38.16 -5.68 -1.08
C VAL A 137 -38.91 -4.55 -1.74
N GLU A 138 -40.00 -4.12 -1.10
CA GLU A 138 -40.73 -2.95 -1.54
C GLU A 138 -39.91 -1.67 -1.29
N PRO A 139 -39.82 -0.74 -2.26
CA PRO A 139 -39.22 0.56 -2.05
C PRO A 139 -39.96 1.32 -0.94
N TRP A 140 -39.23 1.99 -0.05
CA TRP A 140 -39.88 2.82 0.95
C TRP A 140 -40.45 4.09 0.34
N GLU A 141 -41.70 4.37 0.69
CA GLU A 141 -42.35 5.65 0.41
C GLU A 141 -41.69 6.79 1.19
N HIS A 142 -41.87 8.03 0.73
CA HIS A 142 -41.20 9.22 1.30
C HIS A 142 -41.37 9.37 2.83
N GLU A 143 -42.48 8.91 3.41
CA GLU A 143 -42.71 8.98 4.85
C GLU A 143 -41.94 7.91 5.62
N ALA A 144 -41.99 6.64 5.20
CA ALA A 144 -41.19 5.55 5.76
C ALA A 144 -39.68 5.82 5.60
N ARG A 145 -39.27 6.41 4.47
CA ARG A 145 -37.91 6.91 4.25
C ARG A 145 -37.52 7.94 5.30
N ARG A 146 -38.35 8.96 5.54
CA ARG A 146 -38.07 9.99 6.56
C ARG A 146 -38.05 9.39 7.96
N GLU A 147 -38.88 8.41 8.26
CA GLU A 147 -38.84 7.70 9.55
C GLU A 147 -37.56 6.90 9.71
N ALA A 148 -37.10 6.20 8.67
CA ALA A 148 -35.85 5.46 8.72
C ALA A 148 -34.61 6.36 8.82
N GLU A 149 -34.61 7.50 8.10
CA GLU A 149 -33.60 8.55 8.25
C GLU A 149 -33.64 9.18 9.66
N LYS A 150 -34.82 9.20 10.33
CA LYS A 150 -35.01 9.66 11.71
C LYS A 150 -34.78 8.60 12.78
N MET A 151 -34.83 7.30 12.47
CA MET A 151 -34.55 6.22 13.43
C MET A 151 -33.09 6.25 13.93
N GLY A 152 -32.23 7.10 13.35
CA GLY A 152 -30.95 7.50 13.94
C GLY A 152 -31.05 8.43 15.16
N GLY A 153 -32.26 8.80 15.59
CA GLY A 153 -32.55 9.67 16.74
C GLY A 153 -32.48 11.17 16.42
N ASP A 154 -33.36 11.96 17.04
CA ASP A 154 -33.24 13.44 17.08
C ASP A 154 -32.00 13.87 17.91
N GLU A 155 -31.54 13.01 18.82
CA GLU A 155 -30.19 13.05 19.40
C GLU A 155 -29.30 12.10 18.59
N ARG A 156 -28.52 12.66 17.66
CA ARG A 156 -27.42 11.93 17.03
C ARG A 156 -26.45 11.52 18.13
N VAL A 157 -26.61 10.32 18.71
CA VAL A 157 -25.63 9.74 19.62
C VAL A 157 -24.40 9.45 18.77
N THR A 158 -23.48 10.40 18.72
CA THR A 158 -22.19 10.22 18.06
C THR A 158 -21.46 9.12 18.78
N TYR A 159 -21.18 8.03 18.06
CA TYR A 159 -20.26 7.03 18.55
C TYR A 159 -18.87 7.61 18.42
N LYS A 160 -18.20 7.82 19.54
CA LYS A 160 -16.77 8.13 19.52
C LYS A 160 -16.02 6.81 19.42
N THR A 161 -15.38 6.54 18.28
CA THR A 161 -14.52 5.37 18.13
C THR A 161 -13.44 5.38 19.20
N PRO A 162 -12.80 4.25 19.52
CA PRO A 162 -11.71 4.24 20.48
C PRO A 162 -10.55 5.17 20.05
N GLN A 163 -10.40 5.38 18.74
CA GLN A 163 -9.43 6.32 18.16
C GLN A 163 -9.88 7.78 18.24
N GLY A 164 -11.08 8.06 18.75
CA GLY A 164 -11.59 9.40 19.02
C GLY A 164 -12.37 10.05 17.89
N SER A 165 -12.61 9.34 16.78
CA SER A 165 -13.43 9.83 15.66
C SER A 165 -14.91 9.76 16.02
N GLU A 166 -15.67 10.80 15.71
CA GLU A 166 -17.12 10.80 15.92
C GLU A 166 -17.83 10.26 14.68
N LEU A 167 -18.36 9.04 14.78
CA LEU A 167 -19.21 8.44 13.78
C LEU A 167 -20.67 8.77 14.08
N THR A 168 -21.37 9.31 13.08
CA THR A 168 -22.81 9.53 13.19
C THR A 168 -23.53 8.24 12.77
N PRO A 169 -24.35 7.62 13.64
CA PRO A 169 -25.13 6.44 13.27
C PRO A 169 -26.07 6.75 12.11
N TRP A 170 -26.10 5.85 11.13
CA TRP A 170 -27.27 5.67 10.28
C TRP A 170 -27.91 4.37 10.72
N GLY A 171 -29.11 4.44 11.32
CA GLY A 171 -29.88 3.24 11.63
C GLY A 171 -30.24 2.45 10.36
N TRP A 172 -30.41 3.16 9.25
CA TRP A 172 -30.65 2.64 7.91
C TRP A 172 -29.84 3.47 6.91
N CYS A 173 -29.00 2.84 6.10
CA CYS A 173 -28.11 3.52 5.16
C CYS A 173 -28.63 3.41 3.72
N PRO A 174 -28.64 4.50 2.92
CA PRO A 174 -29.12 4.44 1.54
C PRO A 174 -28.29 3.48 0.68
N LEU A 175 -28.99 2.67 -0.12
CA LEU A 175 -28.42 1.69 -1.05
C LEU A 175 -28.71 2.09 -2.50
N HIS A 176 -27.73 2.67 -3.20
CA HIS A 176 -27.94 3.15 -4.56
C HIS A 176 -27.52 2.14 -5.64
N LEU A 177 -28.36 1.15 -5.96
CA LEU A 177 -28.04 0.18 -7.02
C LEU A 177 -28.12 0.81 -8.43
N HIS A 178 -26.98 0.95 -9.11
CA HIS A 178 -26.92 1.56 -10.44
C HIS A 178 -27.74 0.79 -11.50
N GLY A 179 -28.58 1.46 -12.28
CA GLY A 179 -29.41 0.81 -13.30
C GLY A 179 -30.52 -0.10 -12.72
N VAL A 180 -30.80 -0.04 -11.41
CA VAL A 180 -31.98 -0.66 -10.80
C VAL A 180 -33.02 0.44 -10.52
N PRO A 181 -34.21 0.41 -11.14
CA PRO A 181 -35.27 1.37 -10.89
C PRO A 181 -35.61 1.45 -9.40
N ASN A 182 -35.89 2.66 -8.93
CA ASN A 182 -36.30 2.93 -7.55
C ASN A 182 -35.27 2.53 -6.47
N SER A 183 -34.02 2.22 -6.82
CA SER A 183 -32.97 1.91 -5.85
C SER A 183 -32.64 3.09 -4.94
N SER A 184 -32.90 4.34 -5.37
CA SER A 184 -32.81 5.54 -4.53
C SER A 184 -33.75 5.54 -3.31
N SER A 185 -34.66 4.56 -3.22
CA SER A 185 -35.60 4.34 -2.11
C SER A 185 -35.31 3.02 -1.37
N MET A 186 -34.13 2.43 -1.57
CA MET A 186 -33.65 1.29 -0.80
C MET A 186 -32.68 1.75 0.28
N TYR A 187 -32.84 1.17 1.47
CA TYR A 187 -31.98 1.37 2.61
C TYR A 187 -31.63 0.02 3.20
N TYR A 188 -30.38 -0.15 3.58
CA TYR A 188 -29.92 -1.36 4.23
C TYR A 188 -29.58 -1.12 5.69
N ARG A 189 -29.63 -2.21 6.45
CA ARG A 189 -29.13 -2.31 7.81
C ARG A 189 -28.53 -3.69 7.97
N VAL A 190 -27.37 -3.75 8.59
CA VAL A 190 -26.74 -5.02 8.92
C VAL A 190 -26.84 -5.24 10.42
N GLU A 191 -27.24 -6.44 10.81
CA GLU A 191 -27.20 -6.88 12.19
C GLU A 191 -26.29 -8.09 12.27
N LEU A 192 -25.47 -8.19 13.31
CA LEU A 192 -24.61 -9.33 13.48
C LEU A 192 -24.87 -9.89 14.88
N ASN A 193 -25.63 -11.00 14.92
CA ASN A 193 -26.04 -11.67 16.16
C ASN A 193 -26.87 -10.78 17.09
N GLY A 194 -27.85 -10.07 16.52
CA GLY A 194 -28.75 -9.19 17.27
C GLY A 194 -28.17 -7.82 17.64
N VAL A 195 -26.90 -7.55 17.33
CA VAL A 195 -26.31 -6.21 17.45
C VAL A 195 -26.46 -5.51 16.11
N SER A 196 -27.21 -4.40 16.07
CA SER A 196 -27.27 -3.56 14.88
C SER A 196 -25.94 -2.87 14.64
N GLY A 197 -25.41 -3.03 13.44
CA GLY A 197 -24.22 -2.34 12.98
C GLY A 197 -24.53 -0.91 12.53
N TYR A 198 -23.55 -0.05 12.66
CA TYR A 198 -23.55 1.34 12.22
C TYR A 198 -23.14 1.31 10.75
N SER A 199 -24.13 1.30 9.86
CA SER A 199 -23.93 1.15 8.42
C SER A 199 -23.55 2.49 7.77
N HIS A 200 -22.49 2.52 6.98
CA HIS A 200 -22.01 3.66 6.20
C HIS A 200 -22.22 3.43 4.69
N VAL A 201 -21.75 4.33 3.82
CA VAL A 201 -22.00 4.25 2.37
C VAL A 201 -21.54 2.91 1.80
N SER A 202 -22.40 2.23 1.05
CA SER A 202 -22.00 1.03 0.30
C SER A 202 -21.19 1.38 -0.95
N SER A 203 -20.13 0.63 -1.26
CA SER A 203 -19.44 0.69 -2.56
C SER A 203 -19.95 -0.40 -3.50
N GLN A 204 -19.83 -0.16 -4.81
CA GLN A 204 -20.30 -1.10 -5.84
C GLN A 204 -19.25 -1.31 -6.90
N GLU A 205 -18.92 -2.57 -7.16
CA GLU A 205 -17.98 -2.98 -8.19
C GLU A 205 -18.62 -4.05 -9.08
N SER A 206 -18.24 -4.08 -10.36
CA SER A 206 -18.68 -5.15 -11.28
C SER A 206 -17.53 -6.13 -11.44
N VAL A 207 -17.76 -7.39 -11.05
CA VAL A 207 -16.79 -8.47 -11.15
C VAL A 207 -17.19 -9.37 -12.31
N GLY A 208 -16.25 -9.64 -13.22
CA GLY A 208 -16.44 -10.47 -14.40
C GLY A 208 -16.89 -9.71 -15.66
N PRO A 209 -16.82 -10.36 -16.85
CA PRO A 209 -17.28 -9.76 -18.10
C PRO A 209 -18.81 -9.61 -18.09
N SER A 210 -19.34 -8.46 -18.51
CA SER A 210 -20.80 -8.17 -18.51
C SER A 210 -21.66 -9.16 -19.30
N ASN A 211 -21.05 -9.94 -20.19
CA ASN A 211 -21.72 -10.97 -21.00
C ASN A 211 -21.53 -12.40 -20.45
N SER A 212 -20.87 -12.55 -19.30
CA SER A 212 -20.65 -13.84 -18.65
C SER A 212 -21.77 -14.15 -17.65
N PRO A 213 -22.19 -15.41 -17.48
CA PRO A 213 -22.97 -15.83 -16.31
C PRO A 213 -22.25 -15.54 -14.98
N ASP A 214 -20.93 -15.37 -15.01
CA ASP A 214 -20.11 -15.00 -13.85
C ASP A 214 -20.11 -13.48 -13.57
N TRP A 215 -20.89 -12.69 -14.31
CA TRP A 215 -21.03 -11.27 -14.04
C TRP A 215 -21.80 -11.06 -12.73
N VAL A 216 -21.08 -10.61 -11.71
CA VAL A 216 -21.62 -10.34 -10.38
C VAL A 216 -21.37 -8.87 -10.04
N ARG A 217 -22.41 -8.17 -9.63
CA ARG A 217 -22.25 -6.86 -9.01
C ARG A 217 -22.01 -7.05 -7.51
N LEU A 218 -20.79 -6.74 -7.10
CA LEU A 218 -20.36 -6.76 -5.71
C LEU A 218 -20.82 -5.48 -5.02
N ILE A 219 -21.61 -5.62 -3.96
CA ILE A 219 -22.10 -4.55 -3.12
C ILE A 219 -21.41 -4.71 -1.77
N THR A 220 -20.46 -3.84 -1.51
CA THR A 220 -19.68 -3.86 -0.28
C THR A 220 -20.32 -2.90 0.72
N LEU A 221 -20.81 -3.43 1.82
CA LEU A 221 -21.50 -2.74 2.90
C LEU A 221 -20.48 -2.32 3.95
N ASP A 222 -20.27 -1.02 4.10
CA ASP A 222 -19.44 -0.51 5.18
C ASP A 222 -20.26 -0.51 6.48
N THR A 223 -19.83 -1.23 7.52
CA THR A 223 -20.60 -1.37 8.77
C THR A 223 -19.67 -1.58 9.96
N VAL A 224 -19.89 -0.79 11.01
CA VAL A 224 -19.14 -0.85 12.27
C VAL A 224 -20.01 -1.43 13.40
N PHE A 225 -19.42 -2.19 14.32
CA PHE A 225 -20.12 -2.72 15.50
C PHE A 225 -19.49 -2.15 16.79
N PRO A 226 -19.98 -0.99 17.30
CA PRO A 226 -19.32 -0.26 18.40
C PRO A 226 -19.02 -1.06 19.66
N ALA A 227 -19.97 -1.88 20.13
CA ALA A 227 -19.74 -2.71 21.31
C ALA A 227 -18.58 -3.69 21.12
N TRP A 228 -18.41 -4.19 19.89
CA TRP A 228 -17.33 -5.11 19.54
C TRP A 228 -16.02 -4.35 19.33
N GLU A 229 -16.04 -3.19 18.67
CA GLU A 229 -14.87 -2.32 18.56
C GLU A 229 -14.33 -1.93 19.94
N THR A 230 -15.21 -1.53 20.86
CA THR A 230 -14.83 -1.23 22.25
C THR A 230 -14.24 -2.45 22.93
N SER A 231 -14.88 -3.63 22.81
CA SER A 231 -14.37 -4.86 23.44
C SER A 231 -13.01 -5.30 22.85
N ILE A 232 -12.82 -5.14 21.55
CA ILE A 232 -11.56 -5.45 20.86
C ILE A 232 -10.47 -4.46 21.26
N GLU A 233 -10.76 -3.16 21.31
CA GLU A 233 -9.78 -2.17 21.76
C GLU A 233 -9.43 -2.40 23.24
N GLU A 234 -10.40 -2.70 24.10
CA GLU A 234 -10.16 -3.08 25.50
C GLU A 234 -9.22 -4.30 25.61
N LEU A 235 -9.38 -5.30 24.73
CA LEU A 235 -8.47 -6.44 24.64
C LEU A 235 -7.08 -6.00 24.18
N LEU A 236 -6.97 -5.17 23.14
CA LEU A 236 -5.68 -4.62 22.68
C LEU A 236 -5.00 -3.78 23.76
N ASP A 237 -5.75 -2.98 24.51
CA ASP A 237 -5.26 -2.20 25.66
C ASP A 237 -4.74 -3.11 26.75
N ARG A 238 -5.42 -4.22 27.06
CA ARG A 238 -4.88 -5.23 27.98
C ARG A 238 -3.57 -5.84 27.48
N ALA A 239 -3.47 -6.11 26.19
CA ALA A 239 -2.23 -6.59 25.62
C ALA A 239 -1.13 -5.52 25.77
N ARG A 240 -1.39 -4.25 25.44
CA ARG A 240 -0.46 -3.13 25.63
C ARG A 240 -0.01 -3.00 27.08
N MET A 241 -0.95 -3.07 28.04
CA MET A 241 -0.66 -3.03 29.48
C MET A 241 0.28 -4.14 29.92
N ASN A 242 0.20 -5.30 29.28
CA ASN A 242 1.07 -6.45 29.52
C ASN A 242 2.22 -6.54 28.51
N ASN A 243 2.67 -5.41 27.96
CA ASN A 243 3.78 -5.34 27.01
C ASN A 243 3.62 -6.31 25.82
N TYR A 244 2.40 -6.39 25.29
CA TYR A 244 1.99 -7.23 24.18
C TYR A 244 2.03 -8.74 24.45
N GLU A 245 2.25 -9.17 25.69
CA GLU A 245 2.13 -10.57 26.09
C GLU A 245 0.66 -10.91 26.38
N VAL A 246 0.15 -12.01 25.81
CA VAL A 246 -1.26 -12.44 25.91
C VAL A 246 -1.40 -13.93 26.20
N ASP A 247 -2.37 -14.30 27.03
CA ASP A 247 -2.59 -15.68 27.48
C ASP A 247 -3.72 -16.41 26.73
N ALA A 248 -4.03 -17.65 27.12
CA ALA A 248 -5.08 -18.47 26.48
C ALA A 248 -6.45 -17.79 26.55
N GLU A 249 -6.80 -17.24 27.71
CA GLU A 249 -8.09 -16.61 27.93
C GLU A 249 -8.27 -15.34 27.10
N TRP A 250 -7.19 -14.60 26.85
CA TRP A 250 -7.21 -13.40 26.02
C TRP A 250 -7.52 -13.75 24.57
N TRP A 251 -6.87 -14.78 24.03
CA TRP A 251 -7.13 -15.25 22.67
C TRP A 251 -8.54 -15.80 22.52
N ASP A 252 -9.04 -16.59 23.48
CA ASP A 252 -10.45 -17.03 23.46
C ASP A 252 -11.42 -15.83 23.39
N ALA A 253 -11.12 -14.75 24.13
CA ALA A 253 -11.90 -13.53 24.09
C ALA A 253 -11.78 -12.82 22.74
N PHE A 254 -10.57 -12.68 22.23
CA PHE A 254 -10.30 -12.01 20.97
C PHE A 254 -10.90 -12.74 19.76
N GLU A 255 -10.68 -14.05 19.65
CA GLU A 255 -11.18 -14.89 18.55
C GLU A 255 -12.69 -15.06 18.58
N SER A 256 -13.35 -14.86 19.73
CA SER A 256 -14.83 -14.87 19.80
C SER A 256 -15.49 -13.79 18.92
N HIS A 257 -14.73 -12.74 18.55
CA HIS A 257 -15.15 -11.69 17.62
C HIS A 257 -14.85 -12.02 16.15
N GLY A 258 -14.27 -13.18 15.84
CA GLY A 258 -14.08 -13.70 14.49
C GLY A 258 -13.13 -12.88 13.62
N SER A 259 -13.43 -12.81 12.32
CA SER A 259 -12.60 -12.08 11.33
C SER A 259 -12.49 -10.58 11.63
N PHE A 260 -13.51 -9.99 12.27
CA PHE A 260 -13.52 -8.57 12.66
C PHE A 260 -12.35 -8.22 13.58
N ALA A 261 -12.08 -9.05 14.60
CA ALA A 261 -10.94 -8.83 15.49
C ALA A 261 -9.59 -9.00 14.78
N THR A 262 -9.45 -10.01 13.92
CA THR A 262 -8.20 -10.22 13.14
C THR A 262 -7.88 -9.00 12.29
N GLN A 263 -8.87 -8.44 11.62
CA GLN A 263 -8.66 -7.24 10.81
C GLN A 263 -8.33 -6.01 11.66
N ARG A 264 -8.98 -5.83 12.82
CA ARG A 264 -8.67 -4.73 13.72
C ARG A 264 -7.23 -4.80 14.24
N LEU A 265 -6.74 -6.00 14.54
CA LEU A 265 -5.33 -6.22 14.83
C LEU A 265 -4.44 -5.85 13.63
N ASN A 266 -4.80 -6.26 12.41
CA ASN A 266 -4.06 -5.92 11.20
C ASN A 266 -4.01 -4.42 10.91
N ASN A 267 -5.10 -3.70 11.16
CA ASN A 267 -5.12 -2.24 11.05
C ASN A 267 -4.23 -1.60 12.12
N ALA A 268 -4.33 -2.07 13.37
CA ALA A 268 -3.52 -1.56 14.47
C ALA A 268 -2.01 -1.82 14.28
N LEU A 269 -1.62 -2.93 13.63
CA LEU A 269 -0.22 -3.26 13.31
C LEU A 269 0.48 -2.20 12.45
N ARG A 270 -0.27 -1.49 11.59
CA ARG A 270 0.28 -0.43 10.74
C ARG A 270 0.80 0.73 11.58
N ASP A 271 0.08 1.05 12.65
CA ASP A 271 0.39 2.19 13.53
C ASP A 271 1.23 1.76 14.75
N GLU A 272 1.24 0.46 15.08
CA GLU A 272 1.85 -0.10 16.28
C GLU A 272 2.58 -1.42 15.98
N PRO A 273 3.82 -1.35 15.46
CA PRO A 273 4.59 -2.53 15.03
C PRO A 273 4.82 -3.58 16.13
N GLN A 274 4.79 -3.19 17.40
CA GLN A 274 4.95 -4.07 18.56
C GLN A 274 3.82 -5.10 18.68
N LEU A 275 2.62 -4.82 18.13
CA LEU A 275 1.52 -5.78 18.05
C LEU A 275 1.92 -7.05 17.24
N ARG A 276 3.01 -7.01 16.47
CA ARG A 276 3.54 -8.20 15.78
C ARG A 276 3.95 -9.29 16.76
N GLN A 277 4.25 -8.95 18.02
CA GLN A 277 4.50 -9.93 19.09
C GLN A 277 3.25 -10.75 19.42
N ILE A 278 2.05 -10.15 19.35
CA ILE A 278 0.79 -10.87 19.54
C ILE A 278 0.61 -11.87 18.39
N LEU A 279 0.82 -11.44 17.14
CA LEU A 279 0.76 -12.37 16.01
C LEU A 279 1.78 -13.51 16.11
N MET A 280 2.98 -13.23 16.63
CA MET A 280 3.96 -14.29 16.89
C MET A 280 3.45 -15.29 17.94
N GLN A 281 2.88 -14.83 19.06
CA GLN A 281 2.28 -15.71 20.06
C GLN A 281 1.10 -16.53 19.51
N ARG A 282 0.35 -15.98 18.55
CA ARG A 282 -0.67 -16.74 17.80
C ARG A 282 -0.04 -17.84 16.98
N ALA A 283 0.99 -17.52 16.20
CA ALA A 283 1.76 -18.48 15.41
C ALA A 283 2.36 -19.59 16.28
N GLU A 284 2.90 -19.24 17.46
CA GLU A 284 3.42 -20.18 18.45
C GLU A 284 2.38 -21.22 18.86
N ARG A 285 1.12 -20.81 19.04
CA ARG A 285 0.01 -21.73 19.38
C ARG A 285 -0.48 -22.53 18.19
N THR A 286 -0.71 -21.87 17.06
CA THR A 286 -1.22 -22.51 15.83
C THR A 286 -0.28 -23.62 15.37
N VAL A 287 1.03 -23.40 15.50
CA VAL A 287 2.07 -24.28 14.95
C VAL A 287 2.87 -25.02 16.04
N GLN A 288 2.54 -24.83 17.32
CA GLN A 288 3.21 -25.46 18.48
C GLN A 288 4.73 -25.20 18.52
N LEU A 289 5.13 -23.93 18.32
CA LEU A 289 6.54 -23.54 18.26
C LEU A 289 7.28 -23.73 19.59
N ASP A 290 6.57 -23.83 20.71
CA ASP A 290 7.13 -24.21 22.02
C ASP A 290 7.88 -25.56 22.00
N SER A 291 7.56 -26.41 21.02
CA SER A 291 8.23 -27.70 20.82
C SER A 291 9.56 -27.61 20.07
N VAL A 292 9.95 -26.42 19.59
CA VAL A 292 11.16 -26.17 18.81
C VAL A 292 12.33 -25.87 19.75
N THR A 293 13.16 -26.88 20.01
CA THR A 293 14.33 -26.76 20.90
C THR A 293 15.65 -26.91 20.17
N ASP A 294 15.62 -27.38 18.93
CA ASP A 294 16.80 -27.71 18.13
C ASP A 294 16.48 -27.70 16.62
N ALA A 295 17.51 -27.89 15.78
CA ALA A 295 17.35 -27.92 14.33
C ALA A 295 16.43 -29.05 13.83
N ALA A 296 16.38 -30.19 14.51
CA ALA A 296 15.56 -31.32 14.08
C ALA A 296 14.06 -31.06 14.30
N SER A 297 13.71 -30.50 15.46
CA SER A 297 12.36 -30.05 15.79
C SER A 297 11.93 -28.88 14.90
N ALA A 298 12.80 -27.89 14.67
CA ALA A 298 12.52 -26.79 13.74
C ALA A 298 12.25 -27.30 12.30
N TRP A 299 13.08 -28.23 11.82
CA TRP A 299 12.90 -28.85 10.51
C TRP A 299 11.56 -29.58 10.39
N ARG A 300 11.21 -30.38 11.41
CA ARG A 300 9.92 -31.09 11.44
C ARG A 300 8.75 -30.13 11.30
N VAL A 301 8.76 -29.05 12.08
CA VAL A 301 7.69 -28.04 12.03
C VAL A 301 7.63 -27.34 10.68
N LEU A 302 8.77 -26.96 10.09
CA LEU A 302 8.80 -26.38 8.74
C LEU A 302 8.16 -27.31 7.69
N MET A 303 8.44 -28.62 7.75
CA MET A 303 7.82 -29.60 6.85
C MET A 303 6.32 -29.77 7.11
N GLU A 304 5.87 -29.65 8.35
CA GLU A 304 4.44 -29.64 8.68
C GLU A 304 3.74 -28.41 8.09
N ILE A 305 4.36 -27.23 8.16
CA ILE A 305 3.88 -26.01 7.49
C ILE A 305 3.80 -26.22 5.97
N GLU A 306 4.84 -26.80 5.35
CA GLU A 306 4.88 -27.11 3.91
C GLU A 306 3.65 -27.93 3.48
N VAL A 307 3.32 -28.97 4.26
CA VAL A 307 2.17 -29.84 4.02
C VAL A 307 0.85 -29.09 4.21
N GLN A 308 0.72 -28.28 5.27
CA GLN A 308 -0.49 -27.49 5.52
C GLN A 308 -0.76 -26.50 4.39
N VAL A 309 0.26 -25.76 3.97
CA VAL A 309 0.18 -24.83 2.84
C VAL A 309 -0.19 -25.56 1.55
N SER A 310 0.42 -26.71 1.31
CA SER A 310 0.09 -27.52 0.13
C SER A 310 -1.36 -28.01 0.13
N GLN A 311 -1.97 -28.23 1.29
CA GLN A 311 -3.37 -28.63 1.43
C GLN A 311 -4.33 -27.44 1.34
N ALA A 312 -3.92 -26.29 1.87
CA ALA A 312 -4.71 -25.06 1.88
C ALA A 312 -4.69 -24.33 0.54
N HIS A 313 -3.71 -24.63 -0.32
CA HIS A 313 -3.52 -23.95 -1.61
C HIS A 313 -3.22 -22.43 -1.50
N GLU A 314 -2.79 -21.98 -0.33
CA GLU A 314 -2.55 -20.58 -0.01
C GLU A 314 -1.42 -20.41 1.00
N TYR A 315 -0.61 -19.36 0.82
CA TYR A 315 0.40 -18.93 1.79
C TYR A 315 0.64 -17.43 1.73
N HIS A 316 0.83 -16.84 2.91
CA HIS A 316 1.18 -15.44 3.10
C HIS A 316 2.32 -15.34 4.12
N SER A 317 3.34 -14.53 3.83
CA SER A 317 4.44 -14.29 4.78
C SER A 317 3.97 -13.58 6.06
N GLU A 318 2.82 -12.91 6.01
CA GLU A 318 2.20 -12.20 7.13
C GLU A 318 1.19 -13.06 7.92
N SER A 319 0.89 -14.28 7.46
CA SER A 319 0.02 -15.22 8.20
C SER A 319 0.75 -15.86 9.39
N ASP A 320 0.00 -16.54 10.26
CA ASP A 320 0.55 -17.37 11.35
C ASP A 320 1.65 -18.33 10.83
N LEU A 321 1.44 -18.95 9.68
CA LEU A 321 2.43 -19.84 9.05
C LEU A 321 3.65 -19.08 8.54
N GLY A 322 3.46 -17.86 8.05
CA GLY A 322 4.55 -16.98 7.62
C GLY A 322 5.45 -16.53 8.76
N LEU A 323 4.83 -16.08 9.87
CA LEU A 323 5.54 -15.69 11.09
C LEU A 323 6.22 -16.89 11.77
N ALA A 324 5.59 -18.07 11.74
CA ALA A 324 6.22 -19.30 12.20
C ALA A 324 7.51 -19.58 11.39
N VAL A 325 7.51 -19.39 10.08
CA VAL A 325 8.74 -19.52 9.27
C VAL A 325 9.81 -18.53 9.72
N ASP A 326 9.47 -17.25 9.96
CA ASP A 326 10.41 -16.25 10.48
C ASP A 326 11.04 -16.70 11.82
N TYR A 327 10.24 -17.29 12.72
CA TYR A 327 10.69 -17.82 14.00
C TYR A 327 11.62 -19.03 13.86
N LEU A 328 11.33 -19.94 12.91
CA LEU A 328 12.08 -21.19 12.75
C LEU A 328 13.48 -20.97 12.18
N VAL A 329 13.68 -19.97 11.32
CA VAL A 329 14.92 -19.78 10.55
C VAL A 329 16.20 -19.80 11.40
N PRO A 330 16.29 -19.09 12.55
CA PRO A 330 17.47 -19.14 13.41
C PRO A 330 17.81 -20.53 13.98
N PHE A 331 16.84 -21.44 14.06
CA PHE A 331 17.01 -22.79 14.59
C PHE A 331 17.31 -23.84 13.51
N LEU A 332 16.97 -23.55 12.25
CA LEU A 332 17.17 -24.49 11.14
C LEU A 332 18.66 -24.73 10.87
N ASP A 333 19.02 -25.94 10.48
CA ASP A 333 20.34 -26.21 9.89
C ASP A 333 20.42 -25.59 8.49
N PRO A 334 21.27 -24.57 8.27
CA PRO A 334 21.36 -23.88 6.99
C PRO A 334 21.71 -24.82 5.82
N GLU A 335 22.57 -25.82 6.04
CA GLU A 335 23.01 -26.74 4.99
C GLU A 335 21.91 -27.72 4.60
N GLN A 336 21.11 -28.16 5.58
CA GLN A 336 19.94 -28.99 5.35
C GLN A 336 18.89 -28.24 4.54
N LEU A 337 18.54 -27.01 4.96
CA LEU A 337 17.55 -26.16 4.28
C LEU A 337 17.96 -25.87 2.83
N VAL A 338 19.20 -25.44 2.62
CA VAL A 338 19.73 -25.17 1.27
C VAL A 338 19.73 -26.42 0.39
N SER A 339 20.11 -27.57 0.94
CA SER A 339 20.12 -28.83 0.19
C SER A 339 18.72 -29.28 -0.20
N TYR A 340 17.73 -29.09 0.69
CA TYR A 340 16.33 -29.37 0.42
C TYR A 340 15.76 -28.43 -0.65
N ALA A 341 15.98 -27.12 -0.52
CA ALA A 341 15.56 -26.12 -1.50
C ALA A 341 16.08 -26.45 -2.91
N ILE A 342 17.36 -26.84 -3.04
CA ILE A 342 17.95 -27.28 -4.31
C ILE A 342 17.27 -28.53 -4.85
N ALA A 343 16.97 -29.51 -4.00
CA ALA A 343 16.25 -30.72 -4.41
C ALA A 343 14.84 -30.39 -4.91
N SER A 344 14.11 -29.50 -4.21
CA SER A 344 12.77 -29.05 -4.58
C SER A 344 12.77 -28.28 -5.90
N MET A 345 13.68 -27.32 -6.09
CA MET A 345 13.84 -26.58 -7.35
C MET A 345 14.09 -27.53 -8.55
N ARG A 346 14.88 -28.58 -8.36
CA ARG A 346 15.15 -29.58 -9.41
C ARG A 346 13.95 -30.48 -9.74
N ARG A 347 13.03 -30.67 -8.79
CA ARG A 347 11.80 -31.45 -8.98
C ARG A 347 10.69 -30.63 -9.65
N MET A 348 10.75 -29.31 -9.59
CA MET A 348 9.75 -28.40 -10.15
C MET A 348 10.28 -27.58 -11.36
N PRO A 349 10.68 -28.21 -12.49
CA PRO A 349 11.30 -27.51 -13.61
C PRO A 349 10.32 -26.71 -14.49
N ARG A 350 9.01 -26.68 -14.18
CA ARG A 350 8.02 -25.97 -15.01
C ARG A 350 7.95 -24.48 -14.67
N ALA A 351 7.65 -23.66 -15.68
CA ALA A 351 7.60 -22.20 -15.58
C ALA A 351 6.65 -21.70 -14.47
N ASP A 352 5.52 -22.37 -14.30
CA ASP A 352 4.48 -21.99 -13.35
C ASP A 352 4.95 -22.16 -11.88
N GLY A 353 5.57 -23.29 -11.53
CA GLY A 353 5.94 -23.64 -10.14
C GLY A 353 7.02 -22.76 -9.48
N LEU A 354 7.92 -22.13 -10.25
CA LEU A 354 8.86 -21.13 -9.70
C LEU A 354 8.34 -19.70 -9.86
N SER A 355 7.34 -19.46 -10.73
CA SER A 355 6.65 -18.16 -10.76
C SER A 355 5.74 -17.97 -9.54
N THR A 356 5.27 -19.08 -8.97
CA THR A 356 4.45 -19.15 -7.77
C THR A 356 5.29 -19.05 -6.50
N MET A 357 6.44 -19.72 -6.39
CA MET A 357 7.32 -19.66 -5.19
C MET A 357 7.78 -18.26 -4.78
N TYR A 358 7.76 -17.32 -5.70
CA TYR A 358 8.47 -16.08 -5.54
C TYR A 358 7.70 -15.02 -6.36
N THR A 359 7.09 -14.03 -5.72
CA THR A 359 6.23 -13.07 -6.45
C THR A 359 6.93 -11.73 -6.66
N THR A 360 6.23 -10.78 -7.28
CA THR A 360 6.77 -9.48 -7.69
C THR A 360 7.17 -8.56 -6.54
N THR A 361 6.79 -8.86 -5.30
CA THR A 361 7.04 -8.03 -4.11
C THR A 361 8.04 -8.65 -3.12
N GLY A 362 8.53 -9.87 -3.36
CA GLY A 362 9.49 -10.55 -2.48
C GLY A 362 9.47 -12.07 -2.61
N PHE A 363 10.27 -12.74 -1.79
CA PHE A 363 10.26 -14.19 -1.65
C PHE A 363 9.03 -14.63 -0.84
N GLY A 364 8.10 -15.38 -1.45
CA GLY A 364 7.00 -16.03 -0.75
C GLY A 364 6.01 -15.10 -0.02
N THR A 365 5.77 -13.88 -0.51
CA THR A 365 4.93 -12.90 0.20
C THR A 365 3.43 -13.21 0.11
N TYR A 366 2.95 -13.68 -1.04
CA TYR A 366 1.54 -14.00 -1.26
C TYR A 366 1.34 -14.92 -2.46
N GLY A 367 0.28 -15.72 -2.41
CA GLY A 367 -0.42 -16.21 -3.58
C GLY A 367 -1.39 -17.36 -3.29
N THR A 368 -2.13 -17.71 -4.33
CA THR A 368 -3.11 -18.81 -4.32
C THR A 368 -3.00 -19.56 -5.63
N THR A 369 -3.11 -20.90 -5.60
CA THR A 369 -3.14 -21.68 -6.84
C THR A 369 -4.03 -22.91 -6.71
N GLU A 370 -4.69 -23.32 -7.78
CA GLU A 370 -5.44 -24.59 -7.82
C GLU A 370 -4.52 -25.83 -7.66
N ARG A 371 -3.19 -25.66 -7.71
CA ARG A 371 -2.19 -26.74 -7.62
C ARG A 371 -1.41 -26.65 -6.31
N GLY A 372 -1.89 -27.36 -5.29
CA GLY A 372 -1.39 -27.26 -3.91
C GLY A 372 0.10 -27.54 -3.78
N GLU A 373 0.64 -28.48 -4.57
CA GLU A 373 2.07 -28.81 -4.59
C GLU A 373 2.98 -27.63 -4.94
N GLU A 374 2.52 -26.65 -5.74
CA GLU A 374 3.31 -25.47 -6.12
C GLU A 374 3.36 -24.44 -4.98
N VAL A 375 2.29 -24.33 -4.18
CA VAL A 375 2.20 -23.43 -3.02
C VAL A 375 2.97 -24.00 -1.82
N GLY A 376 2.98 -25.32 -1.68
CA GLY A 376 3.67 -26.01 -0.59
C GLY A 376 5.13 -25.59 -0.43
N ALA A 377 5.83 -25.26 -1.51
CA ALA A 377 7.25 -24.89 -1.45
C ALA A 377 7.54 -23.43 -1.00
N TRP A 378 6.52 -22.59 -0.79
CA TRP A 378 6.71 -21.17 -0.49
C TRP A 378 7.27 -20.89 0.91
N PRO A 379 6.88 -21.63 1.97
CA PRO A 379 7.59 -21.62 3.24
C PRO A 379 9.10 -21.83 3.10
N ILE A 380 9.53 -22.70 2.18
CA ILE A 380 10.96 -22.96 1.92
C ILE A 380 11.62 -21.77 1.26
N ALA A 381 10.97 -21.17 0.26
CA ALA A 381 11.44 -19.96 -0.40
C ALA A 381 11.58 -18.79 0.58
N HIS A 382 10.59 -18.59 1.45
CA HIS A 382 10.61 -17.59 2.51
C HIS A 382 11.76 -17.84 3.50
N ALA A 383 11.91 -19.08 3.98
CA ALA A 383 13.00 -19.45 4.89
C ALA A 383 14.38 -19.22 4.28
N ILE A 384 14.57 -19.51 2.98
CA ILE A 384 15.83 -19.25 2.27
C ILE A 384 16.14 -17.76 2.22
N TRP A 385 15.16 -16.92 1.92
CA TRP A 385 15.36 -15.48 1.87
C TRP A 385 15.71 -14.88 3.24
N ARG A 386 15.03 -15.33 4.30
CA ARG A 386 15.38 -14.92 5.67
C ARG A 386 16.77 -15.38 6.08
N LEU A 387 17.15 -16.60 5.72
CA LEU A 387 18.49 -17.11 5.97
C LEU A 387 19.56 -16.28 5.24
N ASP A 388 19.32 -15.93 3.97
CA ASP A 388 20.18 -15.06 3.16
C ASP A 388 20.42 -13.71 3.87
N GLN A 389 19.34 -13.02 4.26
CA GLN A 389 19.41 -11.75 5.01
C GLN A 389 20.19 -11.87 6.33
N GLN A 390 19.99 -12.94 7.09
CA GLN A 390 20.71 -13.16 8.35
C GLN A 390 22.20 -13.39 8.12
N LEU A 391 22.56 -14.14 7.07
CA LEU A 391 23.96 -14.42 6.74
C LEU A 391 24.68 -13.16 6.23
N ASP A 392 24.02 -12.34 5.43
CA ASP A 392 24.59 -11.07 4.95
C ASP A 392 24.79 -10.07 6.10
N ALA A 393 23.80 -9.94 6.98
CA ALA A 393 23.92 -9.11 8.16
C ALA A 393 25.07 -9.56 9.08
N ALA A 394 25.32 -10.87 9.18
CA ALA A 394 26.42 -11.43 9.96
C ALA A 394 27.80 -11.26 9.28
N ALA A 395 27.86 -11.26 7.95
CA ALA A 395 29.08 -11.02 7.19
C ALA A 395 29.54 -9.56 7.25
N GLY A 396 28.59 -8.63 7.42
CA GLY A 396 28.83 -7.20 7.37
C GLY A 396 29.07 -6.70 5.94
N PRO A 397 29.24 -5.38 5.74
CA PRO A 397 29.44 -4.82 4.42
C PRO A 397 30.73 -5.35 3.79
N ALA A 398 30.63 -5.90 2.58
CA ALA A 398 31.78 -6.40 1.84
C ALA A 398 32.82 -5.28 1.67
N SER A 399 34.05 -5.49 2.16
CA SER A 399 35.11 -4.50 1.99
C SER A 399 35.51 -4.44 0.51
N ILE A 400 35.44 -3.26 -0.09
CA ILE A 400 35.87 -3.00 -1.46
C ILE A 400 37.41 -3.16 -1.54
N GLN A 401 37.89 -4.35 -1.89
CA GLN A 401 39.30 -4.65 -2.13
C GLN A 401 39.54 -4.99 -3.60
N GLY A 402 39.54 -3.98 -4.46
CA GLY A 402 39.88 -4.12 -5.87
C GLY A 402 40.77 -2.98 -6.35
N GLU A 403 41.78 -3.29 -7.16
CA GLU A 403 42.55 -2.24 -7.84
C GLU A 403 41.69 -1.62 -8.98
N PRO A 404 41.60 -0.28 -9.08
CA PRO A 404 40.76 0.47 -10.04
C PRO A 404 40.93 0.18 -11.55
N HIS A 405 41.83 -0.72 -11.94
CA HIS A 405 42.30 -0.85 -13.32
C HIS A 405 42.11 -2.26 -13.93
N GLY A 406 41.35 -3.14 -13.25
CA GLY A 406 41.03 -4.49 -13.73
C GLY A 406 39.79 -4.57 -14.64
N SER A 407 39.62 -5.73 -15.29
CA SER A 407 38.33 -6.12 -15.87
C SER A 407 37.24 -6.16 -14.80
N LEU A 408 35.97 -5.99 -15.17
CA LEU A 408 34.84 -6.10 -14.22
C LEU A 408 34.89 -7.40 -13.41
N GLU A 409 35.30 -8.50 -14.04
CA GLU A 409 35.46 -9.80 -13.37
C GLU A 409 36.48 -9.82 -12.22
N ALA A 410 37.41 -8.86 -12.16
CA ALA A 410 38.38 -8.76 -11.06
C ALA A 410 37.76 -8.22 -9.76
N TRP A 411 36.56 -7.63 -9.84
CA TRP A 411 35.79 -7.12 -8.69
C TRP A 411 34.87 -8.17 -8.06
N ILE A 412 34.81 -9.36 -8.66
CA ILE A 412 33.98 -10.45 -8.17
C ILE A 412 34.80 -11.26 -7.17
N ASP A 413 34.37 -11.27 -5.90
CA ASP A 413 34.99 -12.04 -4.84
C ASP A 413 34.08 -13.18 -4.36
N PRO A 414 34.28 -14.42 -4.81
CA PRO A 414 33.50 -15.56 -4.35
C PRO A 414 33.70 -15.90 -2.86
N THR A 415 34.66 -15.27 -2.18
CA THR A 415 34.90 -15.52 -0.75
C THR A 415 33.96 -14.73 0.15
N THR A 416 33.29 -13.71 -0.39
CA THR A 416 32.23 -12.98 0.32
C THR A 416 30.87 -13.65 0.19
N ASP A 417 30.69 -14.60 -0.74
CA ASP A 417 29.42 -15.28 -0.95
C ASP A 417 28.97 -16.04 0.31
N ASN A 418 27.75 -15.75 0.74
CA ASN A 418 27.11 -16.51 1.81
C ASN A 418 26.73 -17.94 1.33
N LEU A 419 26.22 -18.78 2.23
CA LEU A 419 25.87 -20.16 1.90
C LEU A 419 24.77 -20.27 0.83
N VAL A 420 23.74 -19.42 0.92
CA VAL A 420 22.59 -19.36 0.00
C VAL A 420 23.07 -18.93 -1.38
N GLU A 421 23.75 -17.80 -1.47
CA GLU A 421 24.36 -17.29 -2.70
C GLU A 421 25.26 -18.33 -3.38
N ARG A 422 26.14 -18.98 -2.62
CA ARG A 422 27.11 -19.95 -3.16
C ARG A 422 26.45 -21.20 -3.72
N ARG A 423 25.32 -21.64 -3.15
CA ARG A 423 24.71 -22.95 -3.48
C ARG A 423 23.39 -22.85 -4.27
N ILE A 424 22.55 -21.86 -4.00
CA ILE A 424 21.21 -21.70 -4.59
C ILE A 424 21.27 -20.85 -5.87
N THR A 425 21.95 -19.70 -5.84
CA THR A 425 22.05 -18.81 -7.01
C THR A 425 22.53 -19.54 -8.28
N PRO A 426 23.58 -20.40 -8.26
CA PRO A 426 23.99 -21.14 -9.45
C PRO A 426 22.91 -22.07 -10.01
N GLU A 427 22.04 -22.62 -9.16
CA GLU A 427 20.95 -23.51 -9.58
C GLU A 427 19.81 -22.70 -10.21
N LEU A 428 19.45 -21.55 -9.62
CA LEU A 428 18.49 -20.62 -10.20
C LEU A 428 18.94 -20.11 -11.59
N ILE A 429 20.22 -19.79 -11.74
CA ILE A 429 20.81 -19.41 -13.03
C ILE A 429 20.68 -20.54 -14.06
N LYS A 430 20.89 -21.80 -13.68
CA LYS A 430 20.70 -22.94 -14.61
C LYS A 430 19.25 -23.07 -15.05
N LEU A 431 18.31 -22.89 -14.11
CA LEU A 431 16.87 -22.97 -14.36
C LEU A 431 16.35 -21.80 -15.20
N SER A 432 17.04 -20.66 -15.17
CA SER A 432 16.62 -19.45 -15.91
C SER A 432 16.40 -19.64 -17.41
N ARG A 433 17.06 -20.65 -18.01
CA ARG A 433 16.89 -21.00 -19.43
C ARG A 433 15.48 -21.48 -19.76
N ALA A 434 14.79 -22.08 -18.78
CA ALA A 434 13.42 -22.55 -18.90
C ALA A 434 12.42 -21.63 -18.20
N ASN A 435 12.89 -20.75 -17.30
CA ASN A 435 12.03 -19.88 -16.50
C ASN A 435 12.66 -18.50 -16.23
N ALA A 436 12.12 -17.45 -16.85
CA ALA A 436 12.63 -16.09 -16.68
C ALA A 436 12.61 -15.60 -15.21
N ASN A 437 11.66 -16.07 -14.40
CA ASN A 437 11.56 -15.67 -13.00
C ASN A 437 12.72 -16.20 -12.15
N ALA A 438 13.27 -17.38 -12.48
CA ALA A 438 14.46 -17.89 -11.78
C ALA A 438 15.68 -16.94 -11.92
N MET A 439 15.79 -16.21 -13.04
CA MET A 439 16.82 -15.16 -13.18
C MET A 439 16.54 -13.95 -12.30
N ARG A 440 15.27 -13.62 -12.05
CA ARG A 440 14.90 -12.55 -11.13
C ARG A 440 15.34 -12.92 -9.71
N TYR A 441 15.03 -14.11 -9.22
CA TYR A 441 15.42 -14.53 -7.86
C TYR A 441 16.93 -14.70 -7.69
N ALA A 442 17.62 -15.20 -8.71
CA ALA A 442 19.09 -15.20 -8.71
C ALA A 442 19.66 -13.79 -8.52
N GLY A 443 18.98 -12.77 -9.08
CA GLY A 443 19.36 -11.38 -8.90
C GLY A 443 19.00 -10.78 -7.55
N ILE A 444 17.95 -11.28 -6.88
CA ILE A 444 17.60 -10.83 -5.52
C ILE A 444 18.55 -11.46 -4.49
N LEU A 445 18.87 -12.76 -4.62
CA LEU A 445 19.86 -13.41 -3.74
C LEU A 445 21.29 -12.90 -3.99
N GLY A 446 21.62 -12.54 -5.23
CA GLY A 446 22.95 -12.01 -5.54
C GLY A 446 24.06 -13.07 -5.55
N GLY A 447 25.23 -12.70 -5.04
CA GLY A 447 26.44 -13.50 -5.03
C GLY A 447 27.27 -13.53 -6.32
N SER A 448 28.53 -13.94 -6.19
CA SER A 448 29.54 -13.99 -7.26
C SER A 448 29.13 -14.82 -8.48
N ALA A 449 28.24 -15.80 -8.30
CA ALA A 449 27.73 -16.63 -9.38
C ALA A 449 26.81 -15.82 -10.31
N TYR A 450 25.90 -15.01 -9.74
CA TYR A 450 25.03 -14.11 -10.49
C TYR A 450 25.84 -13.02 -11.17
N GLU A 451 26.76 -12.39 -10.45
CA GLU A 451 27.66 -11.38 -10.98
C GLU A 451 28.46 -11.86 -12.20
N ARG A 452 29.12 -13.02 -12.09
CA ARG A 452 29.85 -13.63 -13.22
C ARG A 452 28.93 -13.92 -14.39
N PHE A 453 27.69 -14.32 -14.08
CA PHE A 453 26.72 -14.60 -15.12
C PHE A 453 26.33 -13.31 -15.85
N VAL A 454 25.91 -12.25 -15.16
CA VAL A 454 25.48 -11.00 -15.80
C VAL A 454 26.61 -10.29 -16.56
N VAL A 455 27.84 -10.29 -16.05
CA VAL A 455 29.02 -9.66 -16.71
C VAL A 455 29.34 -10.34 -18.05
N ARG A 456 29.15 -11.66 -18.17
CA ARG A 456 29.41 -12.43 -19.39
C ARG A 456 28.36 -12.24 -20.48
N HIS A 457 27.18 -11.71 -20.15
CA HIS A 457 26.13 -11.48 -21.14
C HIS A 457 26.40 -10.19 -21.94
N ASN A 458 25.73 -10.05 -23.08
CA ASN A 458 26.00 -8.99 -24.04
C ASN A 458 25.38 -7.64 -23.65
N TRP A 459 25.67 -7.15 -22.44
CA TRP A 459 25.19 -5.86 -21.93
C TRP A 459 25.62 -4.65 -22.78
N ARG A 460 26.63 -4.82 -23.65
CA ARG A 460 27.11 -3.78 -24.58
C ARG A 460 26.23 -3.62 -25.83
N LYS A 461 25.32 -4.56 -26.10
CA LYS A 461 24.41 -4.45 -27.24
C LYS A 461 23.36 -3.36 -27.01
N PRO A 462 22.84 -2.75 -28.09
CA PRO A 462 21.70 -1.85 -28.00
C PRO A 462 20.46 -2.54 -27.41
N ALA A 463 19.56 -1.75 -26.82
CA ALA A 463 18.30 -2.24 -26.24
C ALA A 463 17.27 -2.73 -27.28
N THR A 464 17.61 -2.74 -28.57
CA THR A 464 16.72 -3.17 -29.66
C THR A 464 16.76 -4.68 -29.93
N ASP A 465 17.58 -5.45 -29.20
CA ASP A 465 17.68 -6.90 -29.36
C ASP A 465 16.58 -7.61 -28.53
N PRO A 466 15.56 -8.23 -29.15
CA PRO A 466 14.47 -8.89 -28.43
C PRO A 466 14.93 -10.11 -27.62
N PHE A 467 16.13 -10.65 -27.88
CA PHE A 467 16.64 -11.83 -27.17
C PHE A 467 17.32 -11.50 -25.84
N ASP A 468 17.91 -10.31 -25.73
CA ASP A 468 18.61 -9.87 -24.51
C ASP A 468 17.68 -9.06 -23.57
N GLY A 469 16.43 -8.88 -23.98
CA GLY A 469 15.40 -8.13 -23.28
C GLY A 469 15.64 -6.62 -23.28
N ASN A 470 14.57 -5.85 -23.33
CA ASN A 470 14.59 -4.42 -23.05
C ASN A 470 13.83 -4.15 -21.76
N VAL A 471 14.43 -3.32 -20.91
CA VAL A 471 13.78 -2.80 -19.71
C VAL A 471 13.45 -1.35 -20.00
N ARG A 472 12.17 -1.00 -19.89
CA ARG A 472 11.72 0.38 -19.97
C ARG A 472 12.09 1.08 -18.66
N ILE A 473 12.62 2.29 -18.76
CA ILE A 473 12.97 3.15 -17.62
C ILE A 473 12.06 4.36 -17.68
N GLY A 474 11.32 4.61 -16.60
CA GLY A 474 10.34 5.68 -16.54
C GLY A 474 9.16 5.54 -17.50
N HIS A 475 8.45 6.67 -17.69
CA HIS A 475 7.29 6.76 -18.57
C HIS A 475 7.62 7.09 -20.03
N SER A 476 8.86 7.46 -20.34
CA SER A 476 9.30 7.73 -21.71
C SER A 476 9.64 6.42 -22.47
N GLU A 477 9.86 6.52 -23.78
CA GLU A 477 10.36 5.42 -24.62
C GLU A 477 11.86 5.16 -24.41
N VAL A 478 12.34 5.27 -23.17
CA VAL A 478 13.73 5.01 -22.80
C VAL A 478 13.88 3.54 -22.45
N TYR A 479 14.66 2.83 -23.25
CA TYR A 479 14.92 1.41 -23.09
C TYR A 479 16.39 1.16 -22.78
N MET A 480 16.63 0.38 -21.73
CA MET A 480 17.93 -0.18 -21.39
C MET A 480 17.99 -1.65 -21.84
N ASN A 481 19.18 -2.08 -22.24
CA ASN A 481 19.44 -3.51 -22.39
C ASN A 481 19.24 -4.20 -21.03
N GLY A 482 18.52 -5.33 -20.99
CA GLY A 482 18.18 -5.99 -19.73
C GLY A 482 19.38 -6.43 -18.89
N TRP A 483 20.47 -6.87 -19.52
CA TRP A 483 21.71 -7.21 -18.82
C TRP A 483 22.45 -5.97 -18.31
N PHE A 484 22.44 -4.88 -19.07
CA PHE A 484 22.96 -3.60 -18.61
C PHE A 484 22.18 -3.09 -17.39
N HIS A 485 20.85 -3.16 -17.44
CA HIS A 485 19.97 -2.81 -16.32
C HIS A 485 20.28 -3.64 -15.06
N LYS A 486 20.47 -4.95 -15.20
CA LYS A 486 20.85 -5.82 -14.08
C LYS A 486 22.21 -5.46 -13.47
N LEU A 487 23.20 -5.10 -14.29
CA LEU A 487 24.53 -4.70 -13.81
C LEU A 487 24.52 -3.38 -13.05
N VAL A 488 23.70 -2.40 -13.47
CA VAL A 488 23.65 -1.09 -12.79
C VAL A 488 22.94 -1.15 -11.44
N LEU A 489 22.03 -2.12 -11.27
CA LEU A 489 21.30 -2.34 -10.02
C LEU A 489 21.99 -3.32 -9.06
N LEU A 490 23.20 -3.79 -9.38
CA LEU A 490 23.97 -4.60 -8.44
C LEU A 490 24.40 -3.76 -7.23
N ASP A 491 23.96 -4.15 -6.03
CA ASP A 491 24.41 -3.57 -4.77
C ASP A 491 25.67 -4.27 -4.27
N SER A 492 26.73 -4.22 -5.08
CA SER A 492 27.99 -4.90 -4.81
C SER A 492 29.18 -4.06 -5.29
N PRO A 493 30.43 -4.39 -4.87
CA PRO A 493 31.63 -3.71 -5.37
C PRO A 493 31.74 -3.70 -6.90
N LEU A 494 31.33 -4.80 -7.55
CA LEU A 494 31.24 -4.89 -9.00
C LEU A 494 30.22 -3.88 -9.57
N GLY A 495 29.03 -3.79 -8.97
CA GLY A 495 27.98 -2.87 -9.39
C GLY A 495 28.41 -1.41 -9.27
N ALA A 496 29.02 -1.04 -8.14
CA ALA A 496 29.56 0.29 -7.91
C ALA A 496 30.65 0.64 -8.93
N GLU A 497 31.57 -0.29 -9.21
CA GLU A 497 32.58 -0.09 -10.24
C GLU A 497 31.96 0.05 -11.64
N PHE A 498 30.97 -0.78 -11.96
CA PHE A 498 30.28 -0.72 -13.24
C PHE A 498 29.60 0.63 -13.43
N ARG A 499 28.89 1.12 -12.41
CA ARG A 499 28.27 2.46 -12.39
C ARG A 499 29.32 3.55 -12.58
N ARG A 500 30.48 3.46 -11.92
CA ARG A 500 31.60 4.39 -12.09
C ARG A 500 32.14 4.41 -13.53
N GLN A 501 32.32 3.25 -14.14
CA GLN A 501 32.80 3.13 -15.53
C GLN A 501 31.76 3.60 -16.56
N GLN A 502 30.48 3.47 -16.26
CA GLN A 502 29.37 3.81 -17.16
C GLN A 502 28.70 5.16 -16.82
N LYS A 503 29.28 5.96 -15.92
CA LYS A 503 28.64 7.15 -15.33
C LYS A 503 28.01 8.08 -16.36
N ASP A 504 28.72 8.42 -17.44
CA ASP A 504 28.23 9.40 -18.42
C ASP A 504 26.98 8.87 -19.14
N LYS A 505 26.99 7.58 -19.49
CA LYS A 505 25.84 6.89 -20.10
C LYS A 505 24.67 6.79 -19.13
N LEU A 506 24.92 6.55 -17.84
CA LEU A 506 23.87 6.45 -16.81
C LEU A 506 23.22 7.82 -16.52
N LEU A 507 24.00 8.89 -16.54
CA LEU A 507 23.49 10.26 -16.40
C LEU A 507 22.71 10.72 -17.65
N ASP A 508 23.06 10.22 -18.83
CA ASP A 508 22.28 10.43 -20.06
C ASP A 508 20.95 9.65 -20.01
N ILE A 509 20.97 8.38 -19.58
CA ILE A 509 19.74 7.58 -19.39
C ILE A 509 18.84 8.25 -18.37
N ALA A 510 19.38 8.70 -17.23
CA ALA A 510 18.61 9.40 -16.22
C ALA A 510 17.97 10.66 -16.81
N ARG A 511 18.71 11.48 -17.56
CA ARG A 511 18.13 12.66 -18.23
C ARG A 511 16.92 12.28 -19.06
N ASP A 512 17.04 11.24 -19.87
CA ASP A 512 16.02 10.89 -20.84
C ASP A 512 14.82 10.22 -20.15
N ALA A 513 15.03 9.58 -19.00
CA ALA A 513 13.98 8.97 -18.17
C ALA A 513 13.17 10.02 -17.38
N PHE A 514 13.82 11.09 -16.90
CA PHE A 514 13.15 12.24 -16.29
C PHE A 514 12.58 13.17 -17.38
N ASP A 515 11.44 12.78 -17.95
CA ASP A 515 10.69 13.61 -18.90
C ASP A 515 9.69 14.56 -18.21
N GLU A 516 9.21 15.57 -18.94
CA GLU A 516 8.24 16.56 -18.43
C GLU A 516 7.00 15.88 -17.81
N ASN A 517 6.53 14.78 -18.41
CA ASN A 517 5.35 14.07 -17.92
C ASN A 517 5.59 13.42 -16.55
N SER A 518 6.72 12.74 -16.36
CA SER A 518 7.05 12.10 -15.08
C SER A 518 7.14 13.13 -13.93
N ILE A 519 7.64 14.32 -14.24
CA ILE A 519 7.74 15.42 -13.30
C ILE A 519 6.36 16.00 -12.97
N MET A 520 5.50 16.17 -13.98
CA MET A 520 4.14 16.69 -13.82
C MET A 520 3.23 15.76 -13.00
N VAL A 521 3.44 14.44 -13.07
CA VAL A 521 2.70 13.46 -12.26
C VAL A 521 3.26 13.38 -10.82
N GLY A 522 4.43 13.97 -10.58
CA GLY A 522 5.13 13.90 -9.31
C GLY A 522 5.44 12.44 -8.95
N SER A 523 6.08 11.72 -9.87
CA SER A 523 6.52 10.36 -9.58
C SER A 523 7.93 10.17 -10.13
N MET A 524 8.85 9.80 -9.24
CA MET A 524 10.19 9.39 -9.64
C MET A 524 10.09 8.23 -10.65
N PRO A 525 10.72 8.31 -11.83
CA PRO A 525 10.68 7.27 -12.83
C PRO A 525 11.18 5.93 -12.28
N ASP A 526 10.45 4.84 -12.51
CA ASP A 526 10.94 3.49 -12.20
C ASP A 526 12.25 3.19 -12.95
N GLY A 527 13.18 2.48 -12.32
CA GLY A 527 14.43 2.03 -12.96
C GLY A 527 15.60 3.02 -12.87
N VAL A 528 15.44 4.14 -12.14
CA VAL A 528 16.53 5.11 -11.87
C VAL A 528 17.16 4.92 -10.48
N GLU A 529 16.84 3.82 -9.79
CA GLU A 529 17.34 3.52 -8.44
C GLU A 529 18.87 3.43 -8.39
N TYR A 530 19.50 3.08 -9.53
CA TYR A 530 20.96 3.04 -9.68
C TYR A 530 21.65 4.39 -9.36
N LEU A 531 20.93 5.51 -9.37
CA LEU A 531 21.48 6.82 -8.97
C LEU A 531 21.82 6.86 -7.48
N PHE A 532 21.07 6.13 -6.65
CA PHE A 532 21.08 6.22 -5.19
C PHE A 532 21.82 5.06 -4.51
N LEU A 533 22.12 3.98 -5.23
CA LEU A 533 22.80 2.80 -4.65
C LEU A 533 24.19 3.11 -4.08
N ASP A 534 24.85 4.18 -4.54
CA ASP A 534 26.16 4.62 -4.03
C ASP A 534 26.06 5.81 -3.05
N ALA A 535 24.87 6.15 -2.56
CA ALA A 535 24.68 7.26 -1.63
C ALA A 535 25.42 6.99 -0.31
N GLY A 536 26.13 8.00 0.21
CA GLY A 536 26.89 7.89 1.46
C GLY A 536 28.23 7.16 1.36
N ALA A 537 28.55 6.52 0.22
CA ALA A 537 29.88 5.95 -0.03
C ALA A 537 31.00 7.02 -0.01
N SER A 538 30.63 8.29 -0.21
CA SER A 538 31.53 9.45 -0.14
C SER A 538 32.08 9.74 1.26
N ILE A 539 31.41 9.26 2.32
CA ILE A 539 31.75 9.53 3.73
C ILE A 539 32.79 8.54 4.28
N ALA A 540 33.05 7.43 3.57
CA ALA A 540 34.07 6.47 3.98
C ALA A 540 35.48 7.10 3.95
N PRO A 541 36.29 6.99 5.04
CA PRO A 541 37.60 7.63 5.11
C PRO A 541 38.55 7.09 4.04
N GLN A 542 38.85 7.94 3.05
CA GLN A 542 40.05 7.95 2.21
C GLN A 542 40.62 6.57 1.85
N SER A 543 40.13 6.00 0.75
CA SER A 543 41.07 5.28 -0.11
C SER A 543 42.18 6.27 -0.49
N SER A 544 43.42 5.80 -0.49
CA SER A 544 44.66 6.61 -0.64
C SER A 544 44.79 7.36 -1.98
N HIS A 545 43.74 7.40 -2.78
CA HIS A 545 43.68 7.94 -4.14
C HIS A 545 42.69 9.11 -4.26
N GLY A 546 42.69 10.03 -3.30
CA GLY A 546 42.46 11.50 -3.45
C GLY A 546 41.31 12.07 -4.31
N GLY A 547 40.39 11.28 -4.84
CA GLY A 547 39.29 11.72 -5.67
C GLY A 547 38.00 11.75 -4.86
N ASN A 548 37.43 12.93 -4.65
CA ASN A 548 36.09 13.09 -4.11
C ASN A 548 35.08 12.63 -5.18
N THR A 549 34.85 11.32 -5.30
CA THR A 549 33.83 10.78 -6.21
C THR A 549 32.47 10.96 -5.56
N SER A 550 31.79 12.05 -5.92
CA SER A 550 30.38 12.23 -5.60
C SER A 550 29.54 11.08 -6.18
N SER A 551 28.47 10.68 -5.49
CA SER A 551 27.51 9.70 -5.99
C SER A 551 26.90 10.12 -7.33
N LEU A 552 26.37 9.17 -8.09
CA LEU A 552 25.68 9.48 -9.36
C LEU A 552 24.49 10.41 -9.13
N ALA A 553 23.73 10.21 -8.05
CA ALA A 553 22.65 11.10 -7.66
C ALA A 553 23.13 12.54 -7.47
N MET A 554 24.25 12.75 -6.76
CA MET A 554 24.82 14.08 -6.54
C MET A 554 25.36 14.71 -7.83
N GLN A 555 25.96 13.91 -8.72
CA GLN A 555 26.40 14.39 -10.04
C GLN A 555 25.22 14.78 -10.95
N PHE A 556 24.09 14.06 -10.85
CA PHE A 556 22.89 14.33 -11.63
C PHE A 556 22.06 15.49 -11.07
N TRP A 557 22.18 15.79 -9.77
CA TRP A 557 21.38 16.80 -9.08
C TRP A 557 21.28 18.15 -9.81
N PRO A 558 22.36 18.81 -10.30
CA PRO A 558 22.23 20.11 -10.96
C PRO A 558 21.31 20.10 -12.19
N LYS A 559 21.23 18.95 -12.87
CA LYS A 559 20.39 18.76 -14.05
C LYS A 559 18.95 18.46 -13.65
N PHE A 560 18.76 17.58 -12.67
CA PHE A 560 17.45 17.29 -12.09
C PHE A 560 16.82 18.55 -11.48
N ASP A 561 17.57 19.29 -10.67
CA ASP A 561 17.18 20.57 -10.10
C ASP A 561 16.76 21.56 -11.21
N GLY A 562 17.57 21.70 -12.27
CA GLY A 562 17.22 22.52 -13.43
C GLY A 562 15.94 22.09 -14.14
N MET A 563 15.61 20.78 -14.16
CA MET A 563 14.33 20.28 -14.69
C MET A 563 13.16 20.69 -13.79
N MET A 564 13.29 20.52 -12.47
CA MET A 564 12.27 20.93 -11.49
C MET A 564 11.95 22.42 -11.58
N HIS A 565 12.95 23.25 -11.86
CA HIS A 565 12.80 24.70 -12.06
C HIS A 565 12.06 25.07 -13.35
N ALA A 566 12.12 24.22 -14.37
CA ALA A 566 11.45 24.47 -15.64
C ALA A 566 9.96 24.13 -15.59
N VAL A 567 9.51 23.45 -14.53
CA VAL A 567 8.11 23.04 -14.34
C VAL A 567 7.19 24.27 -14.26
N PRO A 568 6.03 24.25 -14.95
CA PRO A 568 5.05 25.33 -14.87
C PRO A 568 4.62 25.64 -13.43
N GLU A 569 4.23 26.89 -13.18
CA GLU A 569 3.84 27.39 -11.86
C GLU A 569 2.78 26.54 -11.15
N HIS A 570 1.78 26.04 -11.89
CA HIS A 570 0.70 25.20 -11.36
C HIS A 570 1.14 23.80 -10.92
N SER A 571 2.38 23.37 -11.22
CA SER A 571 2.94 22.07 -10.86
C SER A 571 4.20 22.18 -9.98
N ARG A 572 4.46 23.37 -9.39
CA ARG A 572 5.60 23.58 -8.49
C ARG A 572 5.52 22.73 -7.22
N GLN A 573 4.32 22.35 -6.80
CA GLN A 573 4.12 21.50 -5.62
C GLN A 573 4.62 20.08 -5.87
N GLU A 574 4.30 19.51 -7.03
CA GLU A 574 4.79 18.20 -7.46
C GLU A 574 6.31 18.23 -7.65
N ALA A 575 6.83 19.30 -8.27
CA ALA A 575 8.28 19.48 -8.42
C ALA A 575 9.00 19.56 -7.06
N LEU A 576 8.41 20.22 -6.06
CA LEU A 576 8.94 20.25 -4.70
C LEU A 576 8.95 18.87 -4.05
N ARG A 577 7.84 18.12 -4.19
CA ARG A 577 7.74 16.74 -3.68
C ARG A 577 8.85 15.88 -4.27
N GLU A 578 9.00 15.87 -5.59
CA GLU A 578 10.04 15.08 -6.27
C GLU A 578 11.44 15.53 -5.89
N SER A 579 11.66 16.84 -5.73
CA SER A 579 12.93 17.37 -5.24
C SER A 579 13.28 16.83 -3.86
N TRP A 580 12.33 16.84 -2.93
CA TRP A 580 12.56 16.34 -1.57
C TRP A 580 12.71 14.83 -1.52
N THR A 581 11.94 14.07 -2.30
CA THR A 581 12.10 12.62 -2.43
C THR A 581 13.48 12.26 -3.01
N TYR A 582 13.94 12.98 -4.04
CA TYR A 582 15.28 12.80 -4.61
C TYR A 582 16.37 13.11 -3.60
N LEU A 583 16.27 14.25 -2.91
CA LEU A 583 17.26 14.66 -1.90
C LEU A 583 17.29 13.70 -0.71
N ALA A 584 16.13 13.19 -0.27
CA ALA A 584 16.05 12.20 0.80
C ALA A 584 16.70 10.87 0.41
N ARG A 585 16.44 10.36 -0.81
CA ARG A 585 17.10 9.14 -1.33
C ARG A 585 18.61 9.31 -1.53
N MET A 586 19.08 10.54 -1.72
CA MET A 586 20.51 10.87 -1.84
C MET A 586 21.19 11.08 -0.48
N TRP A 587 20.45 11.11 0.63
CA TRP A 587 21.03 11.27 1.96
C TRP A 587 21.97 10.10 2.28
N PRO A 588 23.14 10.34 2.92
CA PRO A 588 23.63 11.58 3.52
C PRO A 588 24.44 12.51 2.59
N ASP A 589 24.50 12.26 1.28
CA ASP A 589 25.24 13.14 0.36
C ASP A 589 24.54 14.49 0.16
N SER A 590 23.20 14.54 0.26
CA SER A 590 22.43 15.78 0.19
C SER A 590 22.63 16.67 1.42
N THR A 591 22.43 17.98 1.27
CA THR A 591 22.60 18.95 2.37
C THR A 591 21.32 19.71 2.68
N VAL A 592 21.22 20.25 3.89
CA VAL A 592 20.07 21.06 4.32
C VAL A 592 19.88 22.29 3.43
N GLU A 593 20.96 22.86 2.91
CA GLU A 593 20.91 23.98 1.96
C GLU A 593 20.23 23.59 0.65
N MET A 594 20.39 22.33 0.19
CA MET A 594 19.73 21.84 -1.02
C MET A 594 18.21 21.76 -0.81
N PHE A 595 17.77 21.20 0.32
CA PHE A 595 16.34 21.18 0.67
C PHE A 595 15.76 22.58 0.81
N ALA A 596 16.50 23.48 1.48
CA ALA A 596 16.07 24.86 1.70
C ALA A 596 15.98 25.65 0.39
N LYS A 597 16.91 25.41 -0.53
CA LYS A 597 16.92 25.98 -1.88
C LYS A 597 15.67 25.51 -2.65
N SER A 598 15.45 24.20 -2.77
CA SER A 598 14.30 23.66 -3.51
C SER A 598 12.95 24.12 -2.92
N PHE A 599 12.84 24.20 -1.59
CA PHE A 599 11.65 24.75 -0.94
C PHE A 599 11.45 26.22 -1.30
N ALA A 600 12.50 27.03 -1.27
CA ALA A 600 12.40 28.45 -1.58
C ALA A 600 11.97 28.69 -3.04
N GLU A 601 12.50 27.91 -3.98
CA GLU A 601 12.20 28.05 -5.41
C GLU A 601 10.77 27.63 -5.74
N ALA A 602 10.31 26.51 -5.17
CA ALA A 602 8.91 26.09 -5.29
C ALA A 602 7.95 27.10 -4.66
N ALA A 603 8.38 27.76 -3.58
CA ALA A 603 7.58 28.75 -2.88
C ALA A 603 7.45 30.10 -3.57
N GLU A 604 8.29 30.39 -4.55
CA GLU A 604 8.07 31.55 -5.42
C GLU A 604 6.86 31.24 -6.32
N GLY A 605 5.86 32.10 -6.42
CA GLY A 605 4.72 31.92 -7.34
C GLY A 605 3.66 30.86 -6.99
N ALA A 606 3.93 29.94 -6.06
CA ALA A 606 2.92 28.97 -5.63
C ALA A 606 1.87 29.63 -4.71
N ASP A 607 0.59 29.58 -5.10
CA ASP A 607 -0.55 30.03 -4.27
C ASP A 607 -0.63 29.29 -2.92
N TYR A 608 -0.20 28.02 -2.93
CA TYR A 608 -0.14 27.15 -1.78
C TYR A 608 0.97 26.13 -1.97
N ILE A 609 1.70 25.84 -0.89
CA ILE A 609 2.73 24.81 -0.85
C ILE A 609 2.32 23.86 0.24
N TYR A 610 2.55 22.56 0.05
CA TYR A 610 2.48 21.53 1.06
C TYR A 610 3.90 21.00 1.31
N VAL A 611 4.30 20.88 2.57
CA VAL A 611 5.61 20.30 2.92
C VAL A 611 5.61 18.81 2.58
N PRO A 612 6.48 18.32 1.67
CA PRO A 612 6.49 16.92 1.31
C PRO A 612 6.80 16.00 2.49
N ASN A 613 6.22 14.80 2.49
CA ASN A 613 6.64 13.73 3.40
C ASN A 613 8.00 13.18 2.95
N PHE A 614 8.85 12.88 3.93
CA PHE A 614 10.05 12.08 3.71
C PHE A 614 9.66 10.61 3.51
N PRO A 615 10.51 9.78 2.88
CA PRO A 615 10.34 8.33 2.87
C PRO A 615 10.15 7.75 4.28
N ASP A 616 9.31 6.72 4.43
CA ASP A 616 8.95 6.15 5.74
C ASP A 616 10.17 5.57 6.50
N ASP A 617 11.20 5.13 5.77
CA ASP A 617 12.46 4.61 6.30
C ASP A 617 13.48 5.71 6.67
N PHE A 618 13.15 6.98 6.42
CA PHE A 618 14.04 8.11 6.69
C PHE A 618 14.00 8.52 8.17
N PRO A 619 15.13 8.49 8.92
CA PRO A 619 15.10 8.71 10.37
C PRO A 619 14.53 10.07 10.79
N ALA A 620 13.58 10.07 11.73
CA ALA A 620 12.89 11.29 12.20
C ALA A 620 13.86 12.36 12.74
N SER A 621 14.97 11.96 13.38
CA SER A 621 16.01 12.89 13.85
C SER A 621 16.74 13.59 12.70
N GLU A 622 16.95 12.93 11.56
CA GLU A 622 17.53 13.56 10.37
C GLU A 622 16.50 14.47 9.67
N GLN A 623 15.22 14.06 9.62
CA GLN A 623 14.14 14.95 9.15
C GLN A 623 14.09 16.24 9.96
N PHE A 624 14.25 16.14 11.29
CA PHE A 624 14.25 17.30 12.20
C PHE A 624 15.38 18.28 11.88
N LYS A 625 16.59 17.79 11.60
CA LYS A 625 17.73 18.63 11.22
C LYS A 625 17.47 19.35 9.90
N ILE A 626 16.96 18.63 8.90
CA ILE A 626 16.61 19.20 7.59
C ILE A 626 15.54 20.28 7.75
N LEU A 627 14.40 19.96 8.36
CA LEU A 627 13.30 20.90 8.57
C LEU A 627 13.76 22.14 9.35
N SER A 628 14.59 21.97 10.38
CA SER A 628 15.10 23.09 11.18
C SER A 628 15.94 24.06 10.35
N GLY A 629 16.83 23.58 9.48
CA GLY A 629 17.60 24.49 8.62
C GLY A 629 16.78 25.06 7.46
N VAL A 630 15.78 24.34 6.93
CA VAL A 630 14.82 24.89 5.96
C VAL A 630 14.00 26.02 6.59
N ILE A 631 13.54 25.85 7.84
CA ILE A 631 12.84 26.87 8.64
C ILE A 631 13.73 28.10 8.82
N GLU A 632 14.98 27.94 9.26
CA GLU A 632 15.91 29.07 9.46
C GLU A 632 16.15 29.85 8.15
N SER A 633 16.35 29.13 7.04
CA SER A 633 16.49 29.73 5.71
C SER A 633 15.24 30.51 5.31
N ASN A 634 14.05 29.95 5.54
CA ASN A 634 12.79 30.59 5.18
C ASN A 634 12.46 31.80 6.08
N GLU A 635 12.82 31.78 7.36
CA GLU A 635 12.73 32.95 8.25
C GLU A 635 13.62 34.11 7.75
N LYS A 636 14.84 33.80 7.31
CA LYS A 636 15.74 34.78 6.67
C LYS A 636 15.17 35.31 5.35
N ARG A 637 14.36 34.53 4.63
CA ARG A 637 13.67 34.98 3.42
C ARG A 637 12.50 35.90 3.77
N VAL A 638 11.60 35.47 4.66
CA VAL A 638 10.42 36.24 5.10
C VAL A 638 10.81 37.63 5.61
N SER A 639 11.90 37.73 6.36
CA SER A 639 12.39 39.02 6.88
C SER A 639 12.92 39.99 5.81
N LYS A 640 13.25 39.51 4.61
CA LYS A 640 13.71 40.32 3.47
C LYS A 640 12.57 40.73 2.52
N LEU A 641 11.43 40.05 2.58
CA LEU A 641 10.28 40.37 1.73
C LEU A 641 9.59 41.64 2.24
N ALA A 642 9.16 42.49 1.29
CA ALA A 642 8.40 43.68 1.61
C ALA A 642 7.06 43.31 2.25
N ASP A 643 6.54 44.18 3.11
CA ASP A 643 5.17 44.04 3.59
C ASP A 643 4.19 44.12 2.42
N ASP A 644 3.19 43.25 2.43
CA ASP A 644 2.19 43.20 1.38
C ASP A 644 1.39 44.53 1.40
N PRO A 645 1.29 45.27 0.27
CA PRO A 645 0.82 46.66 0.25
C PRO A 645 -0.66 46.87 0.63
N GLU A 646 -1.40 45.79 0.90
CA GLU A 646 -2.76 45.79 1.44
C GLU A 646 -2.87 44.67 2.48
N GLU A 647 -3.19 44.99 3.75
CA GLU A 647 -3.37 44.03 4.87
C GLU A 647 -4.43 42.92 4.60
N GLN A 648 -5.14 42.96 3.47
CA GLN A 648 -6.23 42.05 3.12
C GLN A 648 -5.91 41.11 1.94
N ARG A 649 -4.74 41.24 1.32
CA ARG A 649 -4.31 40.35 0.24
C ARG A 649 -3.57 39.14 0.79
N TYR A 650 -4.30 38.04 0.96
CA TYR A 650 -3.81 36.74 1.45
C TYR A 650 -3.00 35.95 0.40
N ASP A 651 -2.50 36.62 -0.63
CA ASP A 651 -1.78 36.06 -1.79
C ASP A 651 -0.41 36.75 -2.01
N GLY A 652 -0.03 37.71 -1.17
CA GLY A 652 1.27 38.37 -1.28
C GLY A 652 2.46 37.43 -0.99
N PRO A 653 3.65 37.68 -1.58
CA PRO A 653 4.81 36.80 -1.43
C PRO A 653 5.27 36.60 0.03
N LYS A 654 5.13 37.63 0.87
CA LYS A 654 5.49 37.54 2.29
C LYS A 654 4.49 36.65 3.02
N HIS A 655 3.20 36.83 2.78
CA HIS A 655 2.15 35.98 3.34
C HIS A 655 2.27 34.51 2.92
N GLN A 656 2.53 34.23 1.64
CA GLN A 656 2.78 32.86 1.15
C GLN A 656 3.99 32.23 1.85
N ALA A 657 5.11 32.96 1.95
CA ALA A 657 6.30 32.47 2.65
C ALA A 657 6.05 32.21 4.15
N MET A 658 5.23 33.05 4.81
CA MET A 658 4.81 32.84 6.21
C MET A 658 3.90 31.61 6.37
N ARG A 659 2.99 31.35 5.42
CA ARG A 659 2.17 30.12 5.42
C ARG A 659 3.05 28.87 5.30
N GLY A 660 3.98 28.86 4.34
CA GLY A 660 4.95 27.77 4.19
C GLY A 660 5.82 27.57 5.44
N LEU A 661 6.25 28.66 6.08
CA LEU A 661 6.95 28.60 7.36
C LEU A 661 6.10 27.96 8.47
N GLY A 662 4.82 28.31 8.55
CA GLY A 662 3.87 27.70 9.49
C GLY A 662 3.79 26.19 9.31
N GLN A 663 3.62 25.72 8.07
CA GLN A 663 3.56 24.29 7.78
C GLN A 663 4.87 23.55 8.07
N LEU A 664 6.02 24.15 7.75
CA LEU A 664 7.33 23.57 8.08
C LEU A 664 7.49 23.39 9.59
N LYS A 665 7.06 24.39 10.38
CA LYS A 665 7.06 24.30 11.85
C LYS A 665 6.11 23.22 12.34
N GLU A 666 4.89 23.18 11.80
CA GLU A 666 3.91 22.13 12.11
C GLU A 666 4.49 20.74 11.82
N ARG A 667 5.01 20.51 10.61
CA ARG A 667 5.61 19.22 10.24
C ARG A 667 6.80 18.84 11.10
N ARG A 668 7.62 19.82 11.51
CA ARG A 668 8.76 19.58 12.41
C ARG A 668 8.29 19.07 13.77
N PHE A 669 7.20 19.61 14.31
CA PHE A 669 6.63 19.20 15.60
C PHE A 669 5.96 17.82 15.54
N GLU A 670 5.51 17.40 14.37
CA GLU A 670 4.94 16.06 14.16
C GLU A 670 5.99 14.95 14.19
N LEU A 671 7.28 15.25 14.14
CA LEU A 671 8.31 14.21 14.07
C LEU A 671 8.42 13.43 15.40
N PRO A 672 8.42 12.08 15.38
CA PRO A 672 8.54 11.25 16.57
C PRO A 672 10.01 11.13 17.01
N CYS A 673 10.59 12.25 17.43
CA CYS A 673 11.95 12.29 17.98
C CYS A 673 12.07 13.25 19.17
N ALA A 674 13.08 12.99 20.01
CA ALA A 674 13.35 13.79 21.22
C ALA A 674 13.55 15.28 20.92
N GLU A 675 14.29 15.63 19.86
CA GLU A 675 14.60 17.02 19.53
C GLU A 675 13.35 17.82 19.13
N SER A 676 12.43 17.19 18.38
CA SER A 676 11.12 17.76 18.05
C SER A 676 10.30 18.01 19.31
N ALA A 677 10.24 16.99 20.17
CA ALA A 677 9.47 17.04 21.40
C ALA A 677 9.99 18.12 22.37
N GLU A 678 11.30 18.22 22.57
CA GLU A 678 11.92 19.25 23.41
C GLU A 678 11.56 20.65 22.94
N LEU A 679 11.65 20.89 21.62
CA LEU A 679 11.34 22.17 21.03
C LEU A 679 9.86 22.53 21.16
N LEU A 680 8.95 21.60 20.86
CA LEU A 680 7.51 21.82 20.99
C LEU A 680 7.11 22.15 22.43
N VAL A 681 7.62 21.40 23.41
CA VAL A 681 7.36 21.66 24.83
C VAL A 681 7.89 23.02 25.26
N ALA A 682 9.11 23.37 24.84
CA ALA A 682 9.69 24.68 25.13
C ALA A 682 8.83 25.83 24.56
N GLU A 683 8.39 25.72 23.30
CA GLU A 683 7.56 26.74 22.64
C GLU A 683 6.16 26.84 23.29
N MET A 684 5.50 25.72 23.59
CA MET A 684 4.19 25.73 24.27
C MET A 684 4.24 26.21 25.73
N THR A 685 5.40 26.06 26.38
CA THR A 685 5.62 26.58 27.74
C THR A 685 5.85 28.09 27.69
N ALA A 686 6.59 28.57 26.69
CA ALA A 686 6.84 29.99 26.48
C ALA A 686 5.58 30.77 26.03
N ASP A 687 4.69 30.15 25.24
CA ASP A 687 3.45 30.76 24.76
C ASP A 687 2.20 29.94 25.15
N PRO A 688 1.41 30.40 26.15
CA PRO A 688 0.17 29.74 26.53
C PRO A 688 -0.91 29.70 25.43
N LYS A 689 -0.80 30.55 24.40
CA LYS A 689 -1.72 30.59 23.25
C LYS A 689 -1.16 29.88 22.02
N HIS A 690 -0.07 29.13 22.18
CA HIS A 690 0.53 28.39 21.09
C HIS A 690 -0.50 27.49 20.39
N SER A 691 -0.59 27.57 19.07
CA SER A 691 -1.65 26.94 18.26
C SER A 691 -1.69 25.41 18.42
N TRP A 692 -0.54 24.79 18.70
CA TRP A 692 -0.45 23.35 18.92
C TRP A 692 -1.20 22.86 20.15
N ARG A 693 -1.45 23.68 21.17
CA ARG A 693 -2.19 23.24 22.37
C ARG A 693 -3.58 22.70 22.02
N GLY A 694 -4.26 23.32 21.04
CA GLY A 694 -5.57 22.86 20.57
C GLY A 694 -5.51 21.60 19.69
N ARG A 695 -4.34 21.28 19.12
CA ARG A 695 -4.13 20.10 18.26
C ARG A 695 -3.48 18.94 19.00
N LEU A 696 -2.79 19.20 20.11
CA LEU A 696 -1.97 18.24 20.84
C LEU A 696 -2.76 16.99 21.23
N GLN A 697 -3.97 17.15 21.74
CA GLN A 697 -4.81 16.03 22.14
C GLN A 697 -5.21 15.15 20.94
N TRP A 698 -5.58 15.78 19.82
CA TRP A 698 -5.87 15.03 18.59
C TRP A 698 -4.59 14.29 18.15
N PHE A 699 -3.49 15.02 17.98
CA PHE A 699 -2.22 14.48 17.53
C PHE A 699 -1.75 13.26 18.33
N LEU A 700 -1.70 13.36 19.66
CA LEU A 700 -1.22 12.28 20.53
C LEU A 700 -2.16 11.07 20.62
N ASN A 701 -3.45 11.25 20.31
CA ASN A 701 -4.40 10.13 20.28
C ASN A 701 -4.29 9.29 19.00
N TYR A 702 -3.85 9.91 17.90
CA TYR A 702 -3.70 9.22 16.61
C TYR A 702 -2.26 8.75 16.37
N ASP A 703 -1.26 9.52 16.78
CA ASP A 703 0.14 9.17 16.60
C ASP A 703 0.71 8.47 17.83
N ARG A 704 0.89 7.14 17.71
CA ARG A 704 1.37 6.28 18.78
C ARG A 704 2.90 6.37 18.97
N GLN A 705 3.63 7.12 18.15
CA GLN A 705 5.10 7.09 18.14
C GLN A 705 5.78 8.15 19.03
N HIS A 706 5.03 9.06 19.67
CA HIS A 706 5.56 10.23 20.40
C HIS A 706 5.84 10.01 21.89
N ASP A 707 6.43 8.88 22.27
CA ASP A 707 6.78 8.57 23.67
C ASP A 707 7.70 9.62 24.32
N ASP A 708 8.64 10.18 23.55
CA ASP A 708 9.54 11.24 24.03
C ASP A 708 8.78 12.51 24.41
N LEU A 709 7.77 12.90 23.62
CA LEU A 709 6.93 14.07 23.89
C LEU A 709 6.08 13.87 25.13
N LEU A 710 5.46 12.70 25.29
CA LEU A 710 4.69 12.36 26.48
C LEU A 710 5.57 12.40 27.74
N ARG A 711 6.78 11.84 27.67
CA ARG A 711 7.75 11.89 28.78
C ARG A 711 8.17 13.31 29.12
N LEU A 712 8.48 14.14 28.12
CA LEU A 712 8.91 15.52 28.33
C LEU A 712 7.80 16.40 28.89
N ILE A 713 6.56 16.26 28.40
CA ILE A 713 5.41 16.99 28.96
C ILE A 713 5.13 16.53 30.40
N THR A 714 5.24 15.23 30.68
CA THR A 714 5.06 14.72 32.04
C THR A 714 6.06 15.34 33.02
N ASN A 715 7.35 15.34 32.66
CA ASN A 715 8.42 15.76 33.57
C ASN A 715 8.63 17.28 33.62
N ASN A 716 8.43 17.98 32.50
CA ASN A 716 8.82 19.39 32.34
C ASN A 716 7.65 20.30 31.94
N GLY A 717 6.50 19.74 31.55
CA GLY A 717 5.33 20.51 31.13
C GLY A 717 4.61 21.13 32.33
N GLY A 718 4.01 22.30 32.12
CA GLY A 718 3.06 22.83 33.09
C GLY A 718 1.79 21.98 33.18
N ALA A 719 1.04 22.10 34.28
CA ALA A 719 -0.19 21.35 34.57
C ALA A 719 -1.21 21.40 33.43
N GLU A 720 -1.32 22.52 32.69
CA GLU A 720 -2.20 22.59 31.51
C GLU A 720 -1.78 21.59 30.42
N LEU A 721 -0.48 21.48 30.15
CA LEU A 721 0.05 20.53 29.16
C LEU A 721 -0.05 19.10 29.67
N GLN A 722 0.27 18.87 30.95
CA GLN A 722 0.11 17.56 31.58
C GLN A 722 -1.34 17.07 31.50
N LYS A 723 -2.32 17.95 31.71
CA LYS A 723 -3.75 17.63 31.55
C LYS A 723 -4.09 17.16 30.13
N LEU A 724 -3.51 17.80 29.12
CA LEU A 724 -3.79 17.49 27.71
C LEU A 724 -3.29 16.10 27.27
N ILE A 725 -2.26 15.56 27.93
CA ILE A 725 -1.65 14.28 27.57
C ILE A 725 -2.28 13.08 28.27
N ILE A 726 -3.05 13.27 29.35
CA ILE A 726 -3.69 12.17 30.10
C ILE A 726 -4.49 11.24 29.18
N PRO A 727 -5.34 11.73 28.25
CA PRO A 727 -6.07 10.86 27.34
C PRO A 727 -5.15 9.99 26.46
N ALA A 728 -4.00 10.50 26.04
CA ALA A 728 -3.06 9.75 25.21
C ALA A 728 -2.29 8.68 26.00
N LEU A 729 -2.02 8.94 27.29
CA LEU A 729 -1.47 7.94 28.21
C LEU A 729 -2.49 6.84 28.52
N GLU A 730 -3.77 7.19 28.57
CA GLU A 730 -4.88 6.27 28.83
C GLU A 730 -5.22 5.40 27.61
N ASN A 731 -5.35 5.99 26.42
CA ASN A 731 -5.75 5.30 25.19
C ASN A 731 -4.65 4.40 24.59
N HIS A 732 -3.44 4.41 25.16
CA HIS A 732 -2.34 3.56 24.74
C HIS A 732 -1.49 3.15 25.95
N PRO A 733 -2.01 2.24 26.79
CA PRO A 733 -1.51 2.06 28.15
C PRO A 733 -0.32 1.09 28.22
N ILE A 734 0.73 1.28 27.41
CA ILE A 734 1.98 0.51 27.51
C ILE A 734 2.68 0.78 28.87
N PRO A 735 3.56 -0.13 29.36
CA PRO A 735 4.14 0.00 30.69
C PRO A 735 4.85 1.35 30.94
N SER A 736 5.56 1.87 29.94
CA SER A 736 6.23 3.18 30.02
C SER A 736 5.24 4.34 30.19
N ARG A 737 4.12 4.34 29.46
CA ARG A 737 3.08 5.38 29.56
C ARG A 737 2.27 5.28 30.85
N ARG A 738 1.99 4.05 31.32
CA ARG A 738 1.38 3.83 32.65
C ARG A 738 2.26 4.41 33.77
N GLU A 739 3.57 4.25 33.67
CA GLU A 739 4.49 4.84 34.65
C GLU A 739 4.44 6.37 34.63
N LEU A 740 4.35 6.99 33.46
CA LEU A 740 4.14 8.44 33.35
C LEU A 740 2.80 8.87 33.98
N LEU A 741 1.73 8.11 33.74
CA LEU A 741 0.41 8.38 34.32
C LEU A 741 0.43 8.26 35.85
N ARG A 742 1.13 7.26 36.41
CA ARG A 742 1.34 7.10 37.85
C ARG A 742 2.09 8.25 38.47
N LYS A 743 3.15 8.73 37.81
CA LYS A 743 3.89 9.91 38.27
C LYS A 743 2.98 11.13 38.40
N LEU A 744 2.12 11.36 37.40
CA LEU A 744 1.10 12.43 37.46
C LEU A 744 0.09 12.21 38.59
N ALA A 745 -0.35 10.97 38.85
CA ALA A 745 -1.32 10.63 39.89
C ALA A 745 -0.75 10.70 41.33
N LEU A 746 0.54 10.43 41.49
CA LEU A 746 1.27 10.50 42.75
C LEU A 746 1.80 11.90 43.06
N HIS A 747 1.83 12.78 42.05
CA HIS A 747 2.33 14.13 42.19
C HIS A 747 3.80 14.17 42.62
N GLU A 748 4.56 13.19 42.15
CA GLU A 748 6.00 13.22 42.26
C GLU A 748 6.48 14.19 41.17
N GLU A 749 6.89 15.40 41.56
CA GLU A 749 7.65 16.38 40.74
C GLU A 749 6.89 17.52 40.01
N ILE A 750 5.58 17.77 40.22
CA ILE A 750 4.94 18.98 39.65
C ILE A 750 5.39 20.22 40.46
N GLN A 751 6.34 20.99 39.93
CA GLN A 751 6.85 22.21 40.57
C GLN A 751 6.19 23.48 40.01
N ASN A 752 5.81 24.40 40.91
CA ASN A 752 5.46 25.81 40.65
C ASN A 752 4.17 26.10 39.84
N ILE A 753 2.99 25.67 40.30
CA ILE A 753 1.71 25.98 39.64
C ILE A 753 0.61 26.36 40.65
N ASP A 754 -0.48 26.97 40.14
CA ASP A 754 -1.75 27.14 40.84
C ASP A 754 -2.26 25.79 41.37
N ALA A 755 -2.37 25.69 42.69
CA ALA A 755 -2.80 24.49 43.40
C ALA A 755 -4.14 23.91 42.87
N SER A 756 -5.03 24.76 42.33
CA SER A 756 -6.33 24.29 41.82
C SER A 756 -6.23 23.48 40.52
N LEU A 757 -5.28 23.83 39.65
CA LEU A 757 -5.07 23.12 38.38
C LEU A 757 -4.29 21.83 38.61
N GLU A 758 -3.35 21.88 39.55
CA GLU A 758 -2.58 20.76 40.05
C GLU A 758 -3.49 19.65 40.61
N ASP A 759 -4.46 20.02 41.46
CA ASP A 759 -5.49 19.11 41.97
C ASP A 759 -6.32 18.49 40.83
N SER A 760 -6.60 19.25 39.75
CA SER A 760 -7.32 18.72 38.59
C SER A 760 -6.50 17.70 37.80
N VAL A 761 -5.20 17.96 37.55
CA VAL A 761 -4.34 17.01 36.81
C VAL A 761 -4.21 15.71 37.59
N VAL A 762 -3.92 15.81 38.88
CA VAL A 762 -3.80 14.64 39.76
C VAL A 762 -5.13 13.88 39.83
N GLY A 763 -6.26 14.58 39.93
CA GLY A 763 -7.59 13.98 39.92
C GLY A 763 -7.90 13.24 38.62
N ASP A 764 -7.62 13.87 37.47
CA ASP A 764 -7.85 13.28 36.14
C ASP A 764 -6.93 12.07 35.91
N ALA A 765 -5.65 12.16 36.34
CA ALA A 765 -4.68 11.07 36.23
C ALA A 765 -5.06 9.86 37.10
N ARG A 766 -5.50 10.10 38.35
CA ARG A 766 -6.04 9.03 39.22
C ARG A 766 -7.29 8.39 38.65
N ALA A 767 -8.17 9.18 38.02
CA ALA A 767 -9.37 8.65 37.39
C ALA A 767 -9.02 7.77 36.18
N ALA A 768 -8.03 8.17 35.36
CA ALA A 768 -7.52 7.37 34.26
C ALA A 768 -6.83 6.08 34.76
N GLU A 769 -5.99 6.17 35.79
CA GLU A 769 -5.36 4.99 36.41
C GLU A 769 -6.41 4.01 36.94
N ALA A 770 -7.43 4.50 37.66
CA ALA A 770 -8.53 3.67 38.16
C ALA A 770 -9.32 2.99 37.03
N ARG A 771 -9.47 3.63 35.87
CA ARG A 771 -10.10 3.01 34.69
C ARG A 771 -9.23 1.91 34.09
N LEU A 772 -7.91 2.13 33.98
CA LEU A 772 -6.97 1.10 33.53
C LEU A 772 -6.89 -0.08 34.51
N GLU A 773 -6.91 0.19 35.82
CA GLU A 773 -6.99 -0.87 36.85
C GLU A 773 -8.32 -1.65 36.76
N ALA A 774 -9.44 -0.95 36.53
CA ALA A 774 -10.73 -1.60 36.32
C ALA A 774 -10.73 -2.45 35.05
N LEU A 775 -10.09 -1.98 33.97
CA LEU A 775 -9.93 -2.73 32.71
C LEU A 775 -9.06 -3.98 32.90
N GLU A 776 -7.96 -3.85 33.63
CA GLU A 776 -7.05 -4.95 33.97
C GLU A 776 -7.76 -6.00 34.86
N ALA A 777 -8.63 -5.55 35.78
CA ALA A 777 -9.42 -6.41 36.65
C ALA A 777 -10.68 -7.01 36.00
N LYS A 778 -11.16 -6.44 34.88
CA LYS A 778 -12.36 -6.90 34.18
C LYS A 778 -12.11 -8.33 33.67
N PRO A 779 -12.97 -9.31 34.01
CA PRO A 779 -12.79 -10.69 33.53
C PRO A 779 -12.79 -10.77 32.00
N LEU A 780 -11.84 -11.50 31.40
CA LEU A 780 -11.78 -11.70 29.94
C LEU A 780 -13.06 -12.38 29.41
N ALA A 781 -13.74 -13.16 30.25
CA ALA A 781 -15.04 -13.74 29.93
C ALA A 781 -16.15 -12.70 29.68
N GLU A 782 -16.05 -11.50 30.26
CA GLU A 782 -16.97 -10.39 30.00
C GLU A 782 -16.63 -9.62 28.71
N MET A 783 -15.40 -9.75 28.22
CA MET A 783 -14.92 -9.18 26.94
C MET A 783 -15.10 -10.14 25.76
N ARG A 784 -15.35 -11.42 26.05
CA ARG A 784 -15.83 -12.37 25.04
C ARG A 784 -17.10 -11.82 24.43
N ARG A 785 -17.29 -12.11 23.14
CA ARG A 785 -18.57 -11.94 22.48
C ARG A 785 -19.65 -12.57 23.35
N THR A 786 -20.51 -11.73 23.92
CA THR A 786 -21.67 -12.23 24.64
C THR A 786 -22.52 -12.90 23.58
N GLU A 787 -22.68 -14.22 23.65
CA GLU A 787 -23.79 -14.85 22.96
C GLU A 787 -25.04 -14.20 23.55
N LEU A 788 -25.62 -13.24 22.83
CA LEU A 788 -26.99 -12.85 23.04
C LEU A 788 -27.78 -14.14 22.82
N VAL A 789 -28.02 -14.86 23.91
CA VAL A 789 -28.98 -15.95 23.96
C VAL A 789 -30.23 -15.33 23.36
N ALA A 790 -30.56 -15.75 22.13
CA ALA A 790 -31.75 -15.29 21.46
C ALA A 790 -32.88 -15.43 22.50
N PRO A 791 -33.63 -14.35 22.80
CA PRO A 791 -34.73 -14.46 23.75
C PRO A 791 -35.56 -15.63 23.23
N GLN A 792 -35.61 -16.72 24.01
CA GLN A 792 -36.49 -17.82 23.70
C GLN A 792 -37.84 -17.16 23.54
N SER A 793 -38.36 -17.15 22.31
CA SER A 793 -39.72 -16.73 22.07
C SER A 793 -40.55 -17.62 22.97
N ASP A 794 -41.09 -17.04 24.04
CA ASP A 794 -42.19 -17.61 24.79
C ASP A 794 -43.33 -17.76 23.77
N GLU A 795 -43.32 -18.86 23.03
CA GLU A 795 -44.47 -19.30 22.27
C GLU A 795 -45.57 -19.52 23.29
N GLY A 796 -46.54 -18.61 23.25
CA GLY A 796 -47.62 -18.52 24.18
C GLY A 796 -48.28 -19.88 24.41
N GLN A 797 -48.24 -20.33 25.66
CA GLN A 797 -49.29 -21.18 26.19
C GLN A 797 -50.57 -20.36 26.18
N SER A 798 -51.36 -20.49 25.10
CA SER A 798 -52.72 -20.02 25.06
C SER A 798 -53.54 -20.76 26.11
N GLU A 799 -54.01 -20.03 27.10
CA GLU A 799 -55.09 -20.47 28.00
C GLU A 799 -56.34 -20.77 27.17
N ASP A 800 -56.62 -22.06 26.98
CA ASP A 800 -57.93 -22.52 26.51
C ASP A 800 -58.97 -22.29 27.62
N ALA A 801 -59.65 -21.16 27.53
CA ALA A 801 -60.95 -20.95 28.12
C ALA A 801 -62.03 -21.22 27.06
N ASP A 802 -62.60 -22.42 27.06
CA ASP A 802 -64.03 -22.60 26.77
C ASP A 802 -64.53 -23.97 27.22
N GLY A 803 -65.49 -23.93 28.16
CA GLY A 803 -66.30 -25.09 28.50
C GLY A 803 -67.58 -25.14 27.67
N ASN A 804 -67.96 -26.32 27.21
CA ASN A 804 -69.34 -26.80 27.41
C ASN A 804 -69.53 -28.29 27.15
N ALA A 805 -70.47 -28.82 27.91
CA ALA A 805 -70.93 -30.20 28.07
C ALA A 805 -71.35 -30.94 26.78
N VAL A 806 -71.35 -32.29 26.84
CA VAL A 806 -72.55 -33.17 26.74
C VAL A 806 -72.13 -34.67 26.71
N SER A 807 -72.85 -35.49 27.50
CA SER A 807 -73.05 -36.97 27.56
C SER A 807 -72.24 -37.90 26.63
N GLY A 808 -71.85 -39.13 26.98
CA GLY A 808 -72.28 -40.08 28.01
C GLY A 808 -71.82 -41.51 27.62
N GLU A 809 -71.90 -42.42 28.59
CA GLU A 809 -71.44 -43.83 28.66
C GLU A 809 -69.93 -44.09 28.86
#